data_AF-A0A812TCK3-F1
#
_entry.id   AF-A0A812TCK3-F1
#
_cell.length_a   1.000
_cell.length_b   1.000
_cell.length_c   1.000
_cell.angle_alpha   90.00
_cell.angle_beta   90.00
_cell.angle_gamma   90.00
#
_symmetry.space_group_name_H-M   'P 1'
#
loop_
_entity.id
_entity.type
_entity.pdbx_description
1 polymer ?
#
loop_
_entity_poly.entity_id
_entity_poly.type
_entity_poly.pdbx_seq_one_letter_code
_entity_poly.pdbx_strand_id
1 'polypeptide(L)'
;MANLPPAPAVGDEAAGTYCKLPPELEAKKCFWNPRTADNSCFAWCVRAALLGVEKLERDKRKNLTRLTDPMLFAEGYSPVRGRRKVKPELVPCNFGFDFSVLPPPSKGVGWQDIENFELANNHRLRIFVWEWRKVEWGGRTFFERQLIREPVHRDWPAEREIQLLRHQGHYVLIWNFQAFMSSRGAHLDGSRRASHASLHTCHRCRANFSTKQNLETHQQEPCSFDPSKREPVIRMPKTDEVSVRYQASSTAECAPLVMYMDLEVASEPAPTEQLAKHTHCVQANVLSGAYLAVGRNGYRPEQRVFLTTREVGEHRFAATERLLMGLRREGERYLLWKRCTNVPAKLSEEEQQSFDEATHCARCKKKFAEDHPSRMKVCHHQHGTGRFIEPLCKSCNSRIVQPKTVPVLLHNGGNYDFRFLLSSIAWLRRRSQGSLPSTAADGGDDELYQVEDQDDTEEEDEDQLPRSDVEDAMASKPWHKLRFSVLFKSGEKILSFRLGCLCFTDSMNFYKASLASLMDDLQKTLPNFFQHMAQLHPELQPKEGLCPETPDTAEALRVLHPEQPAVSVNASALPLAQEVSPDEVAKALRAFPVDTAPGPSGLRIQHLREARQPGETLALVQLAAVVNLLARGLAHPSAAPVLAGASLVAVPKPKG
;
A
#
# COMPACT_ATOMS: atom_id res chain seq x y z
N MET A 1 0.93 9.68 8.53
CA MET A 1 0.09 10.83 8.89
C MET A 1 1.01 12.02 8.88
N ALA A 2 0.82 12.98 7.98
CA ALA A 2 1.59 14.21 8.04
C ALA A 2 1.25 14.88 9.38
N ASN A 3 2.27 15.16 10.19
CA ASN A 3 2.12 15.99 11.37
C ASN A 3 1.74 17.38 10.87
N LEU A 4 0.43 17.65 10.82
CA LEU A 4 -0.06 19.01 10.75
C LEU A 4 0.60 19.76 11.92
N PRO A 5 1.12 20.97 11.70
CA PRO A 5 1.62 21.77 12.80
C PRO A 5 0.54 21.83 13.88
N PRO A 6 0.89 21.73 15.18
CA PRO A 6 -0.09 21.96 16.23
C PRO A 6 -0.76 23.30 15.91
N ALA A 7 -2.09 23.28 15.90
CA ALA A 7 -2.87 24.48 15.62
C ALA A 7 -2.28 25.62 16.47
N PRO A 8 -2.00 26.80 15.92
CA PRO A 8 -1.67 27.94 16.77
C PRO A 8 -2.78 28.03 17.79
N ALA A 9 -2.42 28.08 19.08
CA ALA A 9 -3.36 28.23 20.17
C ALA A 9 -4.24 29.43 19.82
N VAL A 10 -5.47 29.16 19.35
CA VAL A 10 -6.41 30.21 19.01
C VAL A 10 -6.74 30.83 20.34
N GLY A 11 -6.25 32.05 20.54
CA GLY A 11 -6.37 32.77 21.79
C GLY A 11 -7.82 32.74 22.27
N ASP A 12 -7.97 32.68 23.59
CA ASP A 12 -9.22 32.82 24.33
C ASP A 12 -9.75 34.28 24.27
N GLU A 13 -9.48 34.98 23.16
CA GLU A 13 -9.92 36.37 22.99
C GLU A 13 -11.43 36.44 22.89
N ALA A 14 -12.01 37.36 23.67
CA ALA A 14 -13.43 37.61 23.76
C ALA A 14 -14.11 37.67 22.39
N ALA A 15 -15.27 37.02 22.29
CA ALA A 15 -16.08 37.01 21.08
C ALA A 15 -16.41 38.43 20.59
N GLY A 16 -16.48 38.63 19.27
CA GLY A 16 -16.72 39.91 18.61
C GLY A 16 -18.18 40.14 18.21
N THR A 17 -18.48 41.39 17.84
CA THR A 17 -19.77 41.84 17.30
C THR A 17 -20.07 41.23 15.93
N TYR A 18 -21.28 41.44 15.39
CA TYR A 18 -21.69 40.87 14.11
C TYR A 18 -20.65 41.07 13.00
N CYS A 19 -20.24 39.96 12.39
CA CYS A 19 -19.40 39.94 11.20
C CYS A 19 -20.13 39.24 10.04
N LYS A 20 -20.02 39.80 8.85
CA LYS A 20 -20.54 39.19 7.63
C LYS A 20 -19.67 38.00 7.25
N LEU A 21 -20.29 36.86 6.94
CA LEU A 21 -19.55 35.68 6.52
C LEU A 21 -18.97 35.88 5.10
N PRO A 22 -17.79 35.29 4.81
CA PRO A 22 -17.25 35.20 3.46
C PRO A 22 -18.27 34.60 2.47
N PRO A 23 -18.29 35.06 1.20
CA PRO A 23 -19.22 34.57 0.18
C PRO A 23 -19.24 33.03 0.04
N GLU A 24 -18.09 32.39 0.22
CA GLU A 24 -17.90 30.94 0.14
C GLU A 24 -18.64 30.20 1.26
N LEU A 25 -18.70 30.80 2.46
CA LEU A 25 -19.46 30.29 3.59
C LEU A 25 -20.96 30.62 3.44
N GLU A 26 -21.31 31.83 3.02
CA GLU A 26 -22.71 32.20 2.77
C GLU A 26 -23.36 31.31 1.69
N ALA A 27 -22.61 30.94 0.66
CA ALA A 27 -23.06 30.07 -0.43
C ALA A 27 -23.50 28.68 0.04
N LYS A 28 -22.94 28.16 1.15
CA LYS A 28 -23.33 26.86 1.71
C LYS A 28 -24.75 26.85 2.29
N LYS A 29 -25.33 28.02 2.57
CA LYS A 29 -26.70 28.16 3.10
C LYS A 29 -26.98 27.22 4.28
N CYS A 30 -26.03 27.08 5.22
CA CYS A 30 -26.11 26.15 6.36
C CYS A 30 -25.88 26.83 7.72
N PHE A 31 -25.80 28.17 7.72
CA PHE A 31 -25.50 28.98 8.88
C PHE A 31 -26.69 29.84 9.30
N TRP A 32 -26.75 30.17 10.59
CA TRP A 32 -27.62 31.20 11.15
C TRP A 32 -26.74 32.18 11.93
N ASN A 33 -26.62 33.39 11.40
CA ASN A 33 -25.67 34.42 11.85
C ASN A 33 -26.46 35.56 12.53
N PRO A 34 -26.48 35.65 13.88
CA PRO A 34 -27.23 36.66 14.61
C PRO A 34 -26.59 38.06 14.46
N ARG A 35 -27.40 39.06 14.15
CA ARG A 35 -26.96 40.45 13.99
C ARG A 35 -26.89 41.15 15.34
N THR A 36 -25.91 40.78 16.17
CA THR A 36 -25.67 41.40 17.47
C THR A 36 -24.79 42.65 17.36
N ALA A 37 -25.15 43.70 18.08
CA ALA A 37 -24.30 44.89 18.26
C ALA A 37 -23.31 44.74 19.42
N ASP A 38 -23.47 43.68 20.22
CA ASP A 38 -22.66 43.31 21.37
C ASP A 38 -22.07 41.89 21.18
N ASN A 39 -21.39 41.38 22.20
CA ASN A 39 -20.74 40.07 22.17
C ASN A 39 -21.67 38.93 22.63
N SER A 40 -23.00 39.10 22.51
CA SER A 40 -24.01 38.12 22.91
C SER A 40 -24.28 37.01 21.89
N CYS A 41 -23.52 36.97 20.78
CA CYS A 41 -23.72 36.08 19.65
C CYS A 41 -23.76 34.59 20.03
N PHE A 42 -22.94 34.16 20.99
CA PHE A 42 -22.96 32.80 21.53
C PHE A 42 -24.34 32.44 22.09
N ALA A 43 -24.86 33.26 23.00
CA ALA A 43 -26.12 33.01 23.69
C ALA A 43 -27.29 32.94 22.69
N TRP A 44 -27.28 33.80 21.67
CA TRP A 44 -28.28 33.76 20.60
C TRP A 44 -28.18 32.53 19.72
N CYS A 45 -26.97 32.08 19.38
CA CYS A 45 -26.78 30.85 18.62
C CYS A 45 -27.30 29.63 19.38
N VAL A 46 -27.04 29.55 20.69
CA VAL A 46 -27.57 28.47 21.53
C VAL A 46 -29.09 28.53 21.58
N ARG A 47 -29.70 29.70 21.82
CA ARG A 47 -31.18 29.86 21.79
C ARG A 47 -31.78 29.48 20.45
N ALA A 48 -31.15 29.86 19.34
CA ALA A 48 -31.61 29.48 18.00
C ALA A 48 -31.53 27.96 17.77
N ALA A 49 -30.49 27.29 18.27
CA ALA A 49 -30.39 25.83 18.21
C ALA A 49 -31.51 25.16 19.04
N LEU A 50 -31.77 25.67 20.25
CA LEU A 50 -32.82 25.18 21.14
C LEU A 50 -34.23 25.38 20.56
N LEU A 51 -34.46 26.51 19.89
CA LEU A 51 -35.69 26.78 19.13
C LEU A 51 -35.89 25.80 17.95
N GLY A 52 -34.80 25.23 17.43
CA GLY A 52 -34.85 24.33 16.27
C GLY A 52 -34.95 25.08 14.94
N VAL A 53 -34.17 26.16 14.75
CA VAL A 53 -34.18 26.97 13.51
C VAL A 53 -33.93 26.17 12.23
N GLU A 54 -33.32 24.99 12.33
CA GLU A 54 -33.15 24.03 11.24
C GLU A 54 -34.49 23.59 10.60
N LYS A 55 -35.57 23.59 11.38
CA LYS A 55 -36.92 23.17 10.96
C LYS A 55 -37.77 24.33 10.43
N LEU A 56 -37.30 25.57 10.56
CA LEU A 56 -38.03 26.75 10.12
C LEU A 56 -37.86 27.01 8.62
N GLU A 57 -38.89 27.60 8.01
CA GLU A 57 -38.82 28.09 6.65
C GLU A 57 -37.71 29.13 6.44
N ARG A 58 -37.17 29.17 5.22
CA ARG A 58 -36.00 29.99 4.86
C ARG A 58 -36.16 31.46 5.26
N ASP A 59 -37.31 32.06 4.98
CA ASP A 59 -37.54 33.48 5.23
C ASP A 59 -37.73 33.79 6.72
N LYS A 60 -38.40 32.90 7.46
CA LYS A 60 -38.50 32.99 8.93
C LYS A 60 -37.10 32.91 9.55
N ARG A 61 -36.29 31.93 9.14
CA ARG A 61 -34.90 31.77 9.60
C ARG A 61 -34.06 33.02 9.35
N LYS A 62 -34.18 33.64 8.17
CA LYS A 62 -33.49 34.90 7.84
C LYS A 62 -33.97 36.06 8.73
N ASN A 63 -35.27 36.22 8.93
CA ASN A 63 -35.81 37.30 9.75
C ASN A 63 -35.39 37.17 11.22
N LEU A 64 -35.33 35.94 11.75
CA LEU A 64 -34.87 35.65 13.11
C LEU A 64 -33.46 36.17 13.41
N THR A 65 -32.57 36.27 12.40
CA THR A 65 -31.21 36.81 12.58
C THR A 65 -31.19 38.27 13.05
N ARG A 66 -32.29 39.02 12.87
CA ARG A 66 -32.43 40.41 13.31
C ARG A 66 -32.77 40.54 14.80
N LEU A 67 -33.08 39.42 15.47
CA LEU A 67 -33.41 39.37 16.90
C LEU A 67 -34.60 40.26 17.28
N THR A 68 -35.58 40.38 16.38
CA THR A 68 -36.82 41.14 16.58
C THR A 68 -38.07 40.27 16.65
N ASP A 69 -37.92 38.97 16.43
CA ASP A 69 -39.03 38.04 16.30
C ASP A 69 -39.40 37.44 17.66
N PRO A 70 -40.69 37.42 18.05
CA PRO A 70 -41.13 36.91 19.35
C PRO A 70 -40.73 35.47 19.65
N MET A 71 -40.45 34.62 18.65
CA MET A 71 -40.10 33.20 18.88
C MET A 71 -38.83 33.01 19.72
N LEU A 72 -37.97 34.03 19.85
CA LEU A 72 -36.76 34.00 20.68
C LEU A 72 -36.95 34.70 22.04
N PHE A 73 -38.15 35.19 22.36
CA PHE A 73 -38.48 35.93 23.58
C PHE A 73 -39.67 35.24 24.31
N ALA A 74 -39.81 35.48 25.62
CA ALA A 74 -40.86 34.84 26.42
C ALA A 74 -42.29 35.28 26.02
N GLU A 75 -43.29 34.41 26.22
CA GLU A 75 -44.71 34.71 25.95
C GLU A 75 -45.22 35.87 26.84
N GLY A 76 -45.85 36.87 26.20
CA GLY A 76 -46.24 38.15 26.81
C GLY A 76 -46.01 39.37 25.91
N TYR A 77 -45.33 39.17 24.78
CA TYR A 77 -45.04 40.21 23.80
C TYR A 77 -46.25 40.52 22.90
N SER A 78 -46.97 41.59 23.21
CA SER A 78 -47.90 42.23 22.27
C SER A 78 -47.27 43.55 21.79
N PRO A 79 -47.12 43.80 20.48
CA PRO A 79 -46.76 45.13 20.00
C PRO A 79 -47.91 46.07 20.31
N VAL A 80 -47.79 46.87 21.38
CA VAL A 80 -48.80 47.85 21.78
C VAL A 80 -49.01 48.84 20.62
N ARG A 81 -50.13 48.67 19.90
CA ARG A 81 -50.66 49.70 19.00
C ARG A 81 -51.32 50.77 19.86
N GLY A 82 -50.61 51.87 20.10
CA GLY A 82 -51.20 53.10 20.61
C GLY A 82 -50.50 53.70 21.83
N ARG A 83 -49.91 54.89 21.60
CA ARG A 83 -49.47 55.97 22.51
C ARG A 83 -48.65 55.63 23.76
N ARG A 84 -47.48 56.31 23.79
CA ARG A 84 -46.37 56.36 24.78
C ARG A 84 -45.43 55.15 24.81
N LYS A 85 -44.30 55.32 24.12
CA LYS A 85 -43.17 54.38 24.00
C LYS A 85 -42.30 54.40 25.26
N VAL A 86 -42.56 53.50 26.21
CA VAL A 86 -41.46 52.87 26.95
C VAL A 86 -41.14 51.62 26.14
N LYS A 87 -39.92 51.46 25.61
CA LYS A 87 -39.53 50.20 24.96
C LYS A 87 -39.56 49.13 26.05
N PRO A 88 -40.47 48.13 26.01
CA PRO A 88 -40.39 47.02 26.95
C PRO A 88 -39.06 46.31 26.74
N GLU A 89 -38.38 46.01 27.83
CA GLU A 89 -37.12 45.24 27.82
C GLU A 89 -37.42 43.84 27.27
N LEU A 90 -36.80 43.50 26.14
CA LEU A 90 -37.03 42.23 25.47
C LEU A 90 -36.29 41.12 26.24
N VAL A 91 -37.03 40.28 26.95
CA VAL A 91 -36.46 39.17 27.74
C VAL A 91 -36.30 37.92 26.86
N PRO A 92 -35.07 37.44 26.61
CA PRO A 92 -34.84 36.26 25.78
C PRO A 92 -35.44 34.99 26.39
N CYS A 93 -35.97 34.11 25.55
CA CYS A 93 -36.41 32.78 25.96
C CYS A 93 -35.19 31.88 26.18
N ASN A 94 -35.09 31.25 27.35
CA ASN A 94 -33.96 30.40 27.72
C ASN A 94 -34.24 28.90 27.57
N PHE A 95 -35.45 28.50 27.18
CA PHE A 95 -35.83 27.10 26.90
C PHE A 95 -35.48 26.10 28.03
N GLY A 96 -35.52 26.54 29.29
CA GLY A 96 -35.19 25.69 30.44
C GLY A 96 -33.69 25.46 30.68
N PHE A 97 -32.83 26.35 30.17
CA PHE A 97 -31.39 26.38 30.44
C PHE A 97 -31.00 27.67 31.19
N ASP A 98 -29.98 27.58 32.04
CA ASP A 98 -29.43 28.71 32.78
C ASP A 98 -28.37 29.45 31.96
N PHE A 99 -28.72 30.65 31.49
CA PHE A 99 -27.82 31.57 30.79
C PHE A 99 -27.19 32.62 31.72
N SER A 100 -27.53 32.65 33.01
CA SER A 100 -27.04 33.66 33.96
C SER A 100 -25.53 33.53 34.25
N VAL A 101 -24.99 32.33 34.05
CA VAL A 101 -23.56 32.03 34.21
C VAL A 101 -22.69 32.56 33.07
N LEU A 102 -23.30 33.01 31.96
CA LEU A 102 -22.54 33.61 30.88
C LEU A 102 -22.06 35.02 31.25
N PRO A 103 -20.88 35.43 30.79
CA PRO A 103 -20.37 36.77 31.02
C PRO A 103 -21.31 37.84 30.43
N PRO A 104 -21.27 39.07 30.96
CA PRO A 104 -22.07 40.16 30.42
C PRO A 104 -21.69 40.43 28.95
N PRO A 105 -22.63 40.95 28.12
CA PRO A 105 -22.40 41.14 26.69
C PRO A 105 -21.22 42.05 26.31
N SER A 106 -20.68 42.82 27.27
CA SER A 106 -19.48 43.63 27.09
C SER A 106 -18.17 42.83 27.05
N LYS A 107 -18.14 41.63 27.67
CA LYS A 107 -16.91 40.85 27.84
C LYS A 107 -16.76 39.70 26.82
N GLY A 108 -17.85 39.28 26.17
CA GLY A 108 -17.83 38.14 25.22
C GLY A 108 -17.61 36.79 25.90
N VAL A 109 -17.82 35.70 25.15
CA VAL A 109 -17.80 34.32 25.68
C VAL A 109 -16.54 33.57 25.20
N GLY A 110 -15.65 33.24 26.14
CA GLY A 110 -14.45 32.42 25.92
C GLY A 110 -14.68 30.92 26.16
N TRP A 111 -13.63 30.11 26.08
CA TRP A 111 -13.73 28.66 26.24
C TRP A 111 -14.15 28.24 27.64
N GLN A 112 -13.58 28.88 28.67
CA GLN A 112 -13.94 28.60 30.07
C GLN A 112 -15.40 28.95 30.36
N ASP A 113 -15.92 30.01 29.74
CA ASP A 113 -17.33 30.39 29.89
C ASP A 113 -18.27 29.35 29.27
N ILE A 114 -17.90 28.75 28.13
CA ILE A 114 -18.66 27.65 27.51
C ILE A 114 -18.65 26.42 28.42
N GLU A 115 -17.50 26.08 29.01
CA GLU A 115 -17.40 24.95 29.95
C GLU A 115 -18.25 25.17 31.20
N ASN A 116 -18.18 26.37 31.79
CA ASN A 116 -18.99 26.75 32.94
C ASN A 116 -20.48 26.72 32.59
N PHE A 117 -20.86 27.15 31.39
CA PHE A 117 -22.23 27.11 30.90
C PHE A 117 -22.73 25.67 30.70
N GLU A 118 -21.93 24.78 30.11
CA GLU A 118 -22.27 23.36 30.00
C GLU A 118 -22.43 22.72 31.39
N LEU A 119 -21.52 23.02 32.33
CA LEU A 119 -21.54 22.52 33.70
C LEU A 119 -22.78 23.00 34.48
N ALA A 120 -23.07 24.30 34.46
CA ALA A 120 -24.25 24.88 35.13
C ALA A 120 -25.57 24.30 34.62
N ASN A 121 -25.57 23.80 33.38
CA ASN A 121 -26.69 23.13 32.75
C ASN A 121 -26.59 21.59 32.84
N ASN A 122 -25.84 21.05 33.80
CA ASN A 122 -25.67 19.62 34.07
C ASN A 122 -25.22 18.81 32.83
N HIS A 123 -24.42 19.42 31.94
CA HIS A 123 -23.97 18.84 30.67
C HIS A 123 -25.10 18.36 29.74
N ARG A 124 -26.32 18.89 29.92
CA ARG A 124 -27.46 18.63 29.01
C ARG A 124 -27.20 19.14 27.60
N LEU A 125 -26.27 20.08 27.44
CA LEU A 125 -25.80 20.61 26.15
C LEU A 125 -24.33 20.26 25.92
N ARG A 126 -24.01 19.94 24.67
CA ARG A 126 -22.64 19.76 24.18
C ARG A 126 -22.38 20.70 23.03
N ILE A 127 -21.39 21.57 23.16
CA ILE A 127 -21.12 22.65 22.21
C ILE A 127 -19.80 22.39 21.49
N PHE A 128 -19.89 22.06 20.20
CA PHE A 128 -18.74 21.91 19.33
C PHE A 128 -18.47 23.23 18.62
N VAL A 129 -17.23 23.73 18.70
CA VAL A 129 -16.86 24.97 18.02
C VAL A 129 -15.89 24.67 16.89
N TRP A 130 -16.24 25.16 15.71
CA TRP A 130 -15.50 25.00 14.47
C TRP A 130 -14.91 26.32 14.03
N GLU A 131 -13.83 26.23 13.27
CA GLU A 131 -13.22 27.34 12.55
C GLU A 131 -13.16 27.01 11.07
N TRP A 132 -13.21 28.07 10.26
CA TRP A 132 -13.01 27.99 8.83
C TRP A 132 -11.80 28.82 8.44
N ARG A 133 -10.81 28.18 7.83
CA ARG A 133 -9.55 28.81 7.46
C ARG A 133 -9.29 28.68 5.98
N LYS A 134 -8.85 29.77 5.37
CA LYS A 134 -8.27 29.76 4.03
C LYS A 134 -6.83 29.28 4.17
N VAL A 135 -6.48 28.21 3.46
CA VAL A 135 -5.15 27.61 3.48
C VAL A 135 -4.61 27.63 2.05
N GLU A 136 -3.43 28.18 1.84
CA GLU A 136 -2.77 28.18 0.53
C GLU A 136 -1.74 27.05 0.50
N TRP A 137 -1.84 26.17 -0.48
CA TRP A 137 -0.95 25.03 -0.63
C TRP A 137 -0.72 24.72 -2.11
N GLY A 138 0.53 24.67 -2.56
CA GLY A 138 0.89 24.37 -3.95
C GLY A 138 0.26 25.32 -4.98
N GLY A 139 0.18 26.63 -4.67
CA GLY A 139 -0.47 27.62 -5.54
C GLY A 139 -2.00 27.54 -5.60
N ARG A 140 -2.62 26.60 -4.87
CA ARG A 140 -4.08 26.44 -4.79
C ARG A 140 -4.59 26.89 -3.43
N THR A 141 -5.81 27.45 -3.42
CA THR A 141 -6.51 27.81 -2.18
C THR A 141 -7.44 26.68 -1.76
N PHE A 142 -7.27 26.22 -0.53
CA PHE A 142 -8.15 25.28 0.16
C PHE A 142 -8.87 25.96 1.30
N PHE A 143 -10.02 25.39 1.66
CA PHE A 143 -10.83 25.88 2.77
C PHE A 143 -10.95 24.78 3.81
N GLU A 144 -10.15 24.91 4.86
CA GLU A 144 -10.11 23.97 5.96
C GLU A 144 -11.23 24.24 6.97
N ARG A 145 -11.84 23.16 7.45
CA ARG A 145 -12.88 23.16 8.48
C ARG A 145 -12.33 22.43 9.69
N GLN A 146 -11.89 23.19 10.67
CA GLN A 146 -11.18 22.67 11.83
C GLN A 146 -12.11 22.66 13.04
N LEU A 147 -12.15 21.56 13.78
CA LEU A 147 -12.77 21.54 15.10
C LEU A 147 -11.77 22.15 16.08
N ILE A 148 -12.13 23.29 16.67
CA ILE A 148 -11.24 24.04 17.57
C ILE A 148 -11.59 23.84 19.05
N ARG A 149 -12.82 23.38 19.34
CA ARG A 149 -13.24 23.03 20.71
C ARG A 149 -14.14 21.81 20.71
N GLU A 150 -13.73 20.80 21.47
CA GLU A 150 -14.57 19.66 21.87
C GLU A 150 -15.13 19.89 23.29
N PRO A 151 -16.36 19.46 23.58
CA PRO A 151 -16.87 19.41 24.95
C PRO A 151 -16.00 18.50 25.83
N VAL A 152 -15.74 18.92 27.08
CA VAL A 152 -14.96 18.13 28.05
C VAL A 152 -15.64 16.78 28.33
N HIS A 153 -16.94 16.81 28.64
CA HIS A 153 -17.75 15.63 28.94
C HIS A 153 -18.48 15.09 27.70
N ARG A 154 -17.74 14.93 26.59
CA ARG A 154 -18.28 14.47 25.30
C ARG A 154 -18.95 13.09 25.31
N ASP A 155 -18.69 12.28 26.33
CA ASP A 155 -19.21 10.91 26.44
C ASP A 155 -20.48 10.84 27.33
N TRP A 156 -20.81 11.90 28.07
CA TRP A 156 -21.96 11.94 28.99
C TRP A 156 -23.27 12.30 28.29
N PRO A 157 -24.39 11.57 28.47
CA PRO A 157 -25.62 11.77 27.70
C PRO A 157 -26.05 13.24 27.69
N ALA A 158 -26.29 13.78 26.50
CA ALA A 158 -26.72 15.16 26.30
C ALA A 158 -28.05 15.21 25.56
N GLU A 159 -28.91 16.17 25.92
CA GLU A 159 -30.18 16.40 25.26
C GLU A 159 -30.01 17.00 23.87
N ARG A 160 -28.97 17.82 23.69
CA ARG A 160 -28.64 18.48 22.41
C ARG A 160 -27.14 18.62 22.21
N GLU A 161 -26.71 18.38 20.97
CA GLU A 161 -25.38 18.70 20.48
C GLU A 161 -25.48 19.90 19.53
N ILE A 162 -24.81 20.99 19.85
CA ILE A 162 -24.87 22.25 19.10
C ILE A 162 -23.53 22.46 18.40
N GLN A 163 -23.56 22.78 17.11
CA GLN A 163 -22.37 23.07 16.32
C GLN A 163 -22.32 24.57 16.02
N LEU A 164 -21.25 25.22 16.46
CA LEU A 164 -21.00 26.64 16.23
C LEU A 164 -19.78 26.82 15.32
N LEU A 165 -19.77 27.88 14.53
CA LEU A 165 -18.62 28.39 13.79
C LEU A 165 -18.16 29.67 14.50
N ARG A 166 -16.87 29.75 14.85
CA ARG A 166 -16.23 30.99 15.31
C ARG A 166 -15.54 31.63 14.10
N HIS A 167 -15.95 32.83 13.73
CA HIS A 167 -15.38 33.58 12.62
C HIS A 167 -15.08 35.02 13.05
N GLN A 168 -13.80 35.43 13.03
CA GLN A 168 -13.34 36.75 13.50
C GLN A 168 -13.87 37.09 14.91
N GLY A 169 -13.84 36.11 15.81
CA GLY A 169 -14.40 36.25 17.16
C GLY A 169 -15.93 36.13 17.24
N HIS A 170 -16.69 36.21 16.15
CA HIS A 170 -18.16 36.10 16.20
C HIS A 170 -18.63 34.64 16.13
N TYR A 171 -19.58 34.24 16.99
CA TYR A 171 -20.21 32.92 16.94
C TYR A 171 -21.38 32.88 15.98
N VAL A 172 -21.42 31.85 15.15
CA VAL A 172 -22.47 31.59 14.17
C VAL A 172 -22.98 30.16 14.35
N LEU A 173 -24.29 29.95 14.33
CA LEU A 173 -24.87 28.61 14.45
C LEU A 173 -24.76 27.85 13.13
N ILE A 174 -24.22 26.63 13.18
CA ILE A 174 -24.21 25.67 12.06
C ILE A 174 -25.46 24.78 12.18
N TRP A 175 -26.58 25.22 11.61
CA TRP A 175 -27.84 24.45 11.70
C TRP A 175 -27.89 23.27 10.72
N ASN A 176 -27.00 23.19 9.73
CA ASN A 176 -26.86 22.02 8.87
C ASN A 176 -25.38 21.65 8.70
N PHE A 177 -24.91 20.77 9.60
CA PHE A 177 -23.51 20.34 9.62
C PHE A 177 -23.08 19.59 8.36
N GLN A 178 -23.96 18.79 7.76
CA GLN A 178 -23.60 18.02 6.55
C GLN A 178 -23.35 18.96 5.36
N ALA A 179 -24.17 20.01 5.21
CA ALA A 179 -23.94 21.05 4.20
C ALA A 179 -22.64 21.83 4.49
N PHE A 180 -22.33 22.12 5.75
CA PHE A 180 -21.07 22.75 6.15
C PHE A 180 -19.85 21.91 5.76
N MET A 181 -19.88 20.59 5.98
CA MET A 181 -18.77 19.69 5.66
C MET A 181 -18.65 19.34 4.18
N SER A 182 -19.76 19.44 3.44
CA SER A 182 -19.82 19.14 2.01
C SER A 182 -18.87 20.03 1.20
N SER A 183 -18.11 19.41 0.30
CA SER A 183 -17.29 20.09 -0.72
C SER A 183 -18.01 20.26 -2.06
N ARG A 184 -19.34 20.02 -2.13
CA ARG A 184 -20.12 20.06 -3.39
C ARG A 184 -20.10 21.41 -4.14
N GLY A 185 -19.55 22.48 -3.56
CA GLY A 185 -19.38 23.79 -4.20
C GLY A 185 -17.94 24.25 -4.38
N ALA A 186 -16.94 23.46 -3.98
CA ALA A 186 -15.55 23.75 -4.30
C ALA A 186 -15.25 23.13 -5.66
N HIS A 187 -15.20 23.96 -6.71
CA HIS A 187 -14.70 23.54 -8.01
C HIS A 187 -13.21 23.24 -7.84
N LEU A 188 -12.88 21.98 -7.58
CA LEU A 188 -11.51 21.50 -7.66
C LEU A 188 -11.34 21.01 -9.08
N ASP A 189 -10.57 21.74 -9.88
CA ASP A 189 -10.19 21.31 -11.22
C ASP A 189 -9.53 19.92 -11.11
N GLY A 190 -10.09 18.94 -11.82
CA GLY A 190 -9.69 17.52 -11.78
C GLY A 190 -10.52 16.61 -10.85
N SER A 191 -11.44 17.13 -10.02
CA SER A 191 -12.26 16.27 -9.13
C SER A 191 -13.45 15.62 -9.85
N ARG A 192 -13.20 14.57 -10.66
CA ARG A 192 -14.24 13.75 -11.30
C ARG A 192 -14.87 12.71 -10.37
N ARG A 193 -15.50 13.13 -9.26
CA ARG A 193 -16.47 12.23 -8.60
C ARG A 193 -17.79 12.28 -9.36
N ALA A 194 -17.94 11.41 -10.36
CA ALA A 194 -19.18 11.20 -11.11
C ALA A 194 -20.35 10.70 -10.22
N SER A 195 -20.06 10.12 -9.05
CA SER A 195 -21.06 9.85 -8.03
C SER A 195 -20.92 10.80 -6.84
N HIS A 196 -21.88 11.73 -6.72
CA HIS A 196 -22.04 12.55 -5.53
C HIS A 196 -22.69 11.76 -4.39
N ALA A 197 -22.18 10.58 -4.04
CA ALA A 197 -22.62 9.88 -2.84
C ALA A 197 -22.52 10.85 -1.67
N SER A 198 -23.66 11.22 -1.09
CA SER A 198 -23.72 12.10 0.08
C SER A 198 -23.06 11.37 1.22
N LEU A 199 -21.78 11.66 1.46
CA LEU A 199 -21.12 11.18 2.66
C LEU A 199 -21.75 11.88 3.86
N HIS A 200 -22.08 11.08 4.87
CA HIS A 200 -22.56 11.55 6.15
C HIS A 200 -21.36 11.69 7.08
N THR A 201 -20.92 12.92 7.34
CA THR A 201 -19.74 13.21 8.15
C THR A 201 -20.10 13.32 9.63
N CYS A 202 -19.37 12.63 10.50
CA CYS A 202 -19.51 12.78 11.95
C CYS A 202 -18.91 14.11 12.42
N HIS A 203 -19.67 14.89 13.19
CA HIS A 203 -19.21 16.16 13.74
C HIS A 203 -18.25 16.00 14.93
N ARG A 204 -18.20 14.82 15.56
CA ARG A 204 -17.26 14.55 16.66
C ARG A 204 -15.89 14.17 16.12
N CYS A 205 -15.80 13.25 15.16
CA CYS A 205 -14.52 12.65 14.72
C CYS A 205 -14.13 12.89 13.25
N ARG A 206 -14.97 13.58 12.45
CA ARG A 206 -14.81 13.76 10.98
C ARG A 206 -14.82 12.50 10.13
N ALA A 207 -15.15 11.33 10.66
CA ALA A 207 -15.33 10.11 9.86
C ALA A 207 -16.52 10.25 8.88
N ASN A 208 -16.38 9.68 7.68
CA ASN A 208 -17.40 9.71 6.64
C ASN A 208 -18.10 8.36 6.54
N PHE A 209 -19.43 8.38 6.47
CA PHE A 209 -20.27 7.20 6.36
C PHE A 209 -21.09 7.24 5.07
N SER A 210 -21.33 6.07 4.48
CA SER A 210 -22.12 5.93 3.25
C SER A 210 -23.62 6.16 3.45
N THR A 211 -24.13 5.96 4.67
CA THR A 211 -25.55 6.11 5.01
C THR A 211 -25.73 6.86 6.32
N LYS A 212 -26.89 7.52 6.49
CA LYS A 212 -27.27 8.20 7.73
C LYS A 212 -27.33 7.24 8.92
N GLN A 213 -27.87 6.04 8.70
CA GLN A 213 -27.99 5.01 9.74
C GLN A 213 -26.62 4.55 10.28
N ASN A 214 -25.61 4.45 9.41
CA ASN A 214 -24.26 4.10 9.83
C ASN A 214 -23.62 5.21 10.67
N LEU A 215 -23.88 6.48 10.33
CA LEU A 215 -23.47 7.61 11.15
C LEU A 215 -24.17 7.59 12.52
N GLU A 216 -25.49 7.38 12.56
CA GLU A 216 -26.26 7.31 13.80
C GLU A 216 -25.76 6.17 14.70
N THR A 217 -25.50 5.00 14.13
CA THR A 217 -24.90 3.86 14.87
C THR A 217 -23.52 4.22 15.41
N HIS A 218 -22.69 4.89 14.61
CA HIS A 218 -21.38 5.34 15.07
C HIS A 218 -21.46 6.37 16.22
N GLN A 219 -22.47 7.26 16.21
CA GLN A 219 -22.65 8.28 17.24
C GLN A 219 -23.17 7.72 18.58
N GLN A 220 -23.61 6.46 18.62
CA GLN A 220 -23.91 5.75 19.86
C GLN A 220 -22.63 5.40 20.64
N GLU A 221 -21.51 5.26 19.95
CA GLU A 221 -20.21 4.98 20.54
C GLU A 221 -19.41 6.27 20.75
N PRO A 222 -18.52 6.30 21.77
CA PRO A 222 -17.64 7.43 21.99
C PRO A 222 -16.67 7.59 20.81
N CYS A 223 -16.53 8.82 20.31
CA CYS A 223 -15.56 9.16 19.28
C CYS A 223 -15.10 10.61 19.42
N SER A 224 -13.86 10.89 19.01
CA SER A 224 -13.24 12.22 19.15
C SER A 224 -12.47 12.57 17.89
N PHE A 225 -12.36 13.85 17.59
CA PHE A 225 -11.47 14.40 16.58
C PHE A 225 -10.02 14.09 16.93
N ASP A 226 -9.66 14.26 18.21
CA ASP A 226 -8.35 13.93 18.76
C ASP A 226 -8.14 12.40 18.83
N PRO A 227 -7.22 11.85 18.03
CA PRO A 227 -6.95 10.41 18.04
C PRO A 227 -6.50 9.88 19.41
N SER A 228 -5.86 10.71 20.24
CA SER A 228 -5.38 10.30 21.57
C SER A 228 -6.53 10.05 22.57
N LYS A 229 -7.69 10.65 22.32
CA LYS A 229 -8.90 10.52 23.13
C LYS A 229 -9.86 9.44 22.65
N ARG A 230 -9.50 8.71 21.58
CA ARG A 230 -10.30 7.61 21.06
C ARG A 230 -9.95 6.35 21.83
N GLU A 231 -10.89 5.86 22.62
CA GLU A 231 -10.78 4.50 23.16
C GLU A 231 -11.02 3.51 22.02
N PRO A 232 -10.09 2.57 21.76
CA PRO A 232 -10.33 1.54 20.78
C PRO A 232 -11.48 0.67 21.27
N VAL A 233 -12.59 0.64 20.53
CA VAL A 233 -13.69 -0.29 20.81
C VAL A 233 -13.15 -1.71 20.64
N ILE A 234 -12.89 -2.38 21.76
CA ILE A 234 -12.55 -3.80 21.78
C ILE A 234 -13.82 -4.55 21.38
N ARG A 235 -13.90 -4.94 20.11
CA ARG A 235 -14.98 -5.83 19.65
C ARG A 235 -14.71 -7.23 20.18
N MET A 236 -15.39 -7.57 21.28
CA MET A 236 -15.47 -8.96 21.70
C MET A 236 -16.19 -9.78 20.63
N PRO A 237 -15.75 -11.02 20.34
CA PRO A 237 -16.51 -11.93 19.50
C PRO A 237 -17.94 -12.06 20.02
N LYS A 238 -18.93 -12.15 19.13
CA LYS A 238 -20.30 -12.43 19.55
C LYS A 238 -20.31 -13.76 20.31
N THR A 239 -21.16 -13.91 21.31
CA THR A 239 -21.26 -15.09 22.20
C THR A 239 -21.39 -16.43 21.45
N ASP A 240 -21.87 -16.38 20.23
CA ASP A 240 -22.12 -17.44 19.27
C ASP A 240 -20.90 -17.76 18.35
N GLU A 241 -19.85 -16.93 18.39
CA GLU A 241 -18.59 -17.10 17.66
C GLU A 241 -17.42 -17.35 18.64
N VAL A 242 -17.46 -18.48 19.34
CA VAL A 242 -16.39 -18.93 20.26
C VAL A 242 -15.05 -19.19 19.51
N SER A 243 -15.09 -19.29 18.18
CA SER A 243 -13.92 -19.48 17.32
C SER A 243 -13.93 -18.51 16.14
N VAL A 244 -12.88 -17.69 16.00
CA VAL A 244 -12.59 -16.96 14.75
C VAL A 244 -11.86 -17.90 13.82
N ARG A 245 -12.37 -18.09 12.60
CA ARG A 245 -11.73 -18.92 11.57
C ARG A 245 -11.21 -18.02 10.47
N TYR A 246 -10.02 -18.33 9.96
CA TYR A 246 -9.49 -17.68 8.78
C TYR A 246 -10.47 -17.85 7.62
N GLN A 247 -11.12 -16.76 7.22
CA GLN A 247 -11.95 -16.72 6.02
C GLN A 247 -11.05 -16.33 4.86
N ALA A 248 -10.52 -17.34 4.16
CA ALA A 248 -9.74 -17.12 2.94
C ALA A 248 -10.51 -16.15 2.02
N SER A 249 -9.87 -15.06 1.61
CA SER A 249 -10.47 -14.04 0.75
C SER A 249 -10.67 -14.58 -0.66
N SER A 250 -11.51 -13.91 -1.45
CA SER A 250 -11.75 -14.19 -2.88
C SER A 250 -10.45 -14.29 -3.71
N THR A 251 -9.37 -13.71 -3.21
CA THR A 251 -8.05 -13.58 -3.83
C THR A 251 -7.02 -14.58 -3.31
N ALA A 252 -7.43 -15.56 -2.51
CA ALA A 252 -6.51 -16.53 -1.88
C ALA A 252 -6.00 -17.62 -2.85
N GLU A 253 -6.43 -17.61 -4.11
CA GLU A 253 -5.87 -18.53 -5.11
C GLU A 253 -4.47 -18.12 -5.54
N CYS A 254 -3.63 -19.11 -5.82
CA CYS A 254 -2.34 -18.88 -6.44
C CYS A 254 -2.52 -18.20 -7.80
N ALA A 255 -1.81 -17.09 -8.02
CA ALA A 255 -1.75 -16.45 -9.33
C ALA A 255 -1.21 -17.45 -10.37
N PRO A 256 -1.86 -17.63 -11.54
CA PRO A 256 -1.37 -18.54 -12.58
C PRO A 256 -0.05 -18.10 -13.21
N LEU A 257 0.33 -16.84 -13.06
CA LEU A 257 1.63 -16.31 -13.45
C LEU A 257 2.16 -15.43 -12.33
N VAL A 258 3.41 -15.67 -11.94
CA VAL A 258 4.21 -14.82 -11.05
C VAL A 258 5.55 -14.59 -11.71
N MET A 259 6.03 -13.36 -11.70
CA MET A 259 7.35 -13.01 -12.23
C MET A 259 8.24 -12.53 -11.09
N TYR A 260 9.46 -13.05 -11.00
CA TYR A 260 10.50 -12.56 -10.10
C TYR A 260 11.48 -11.76 -10.92
N MET A 261 11.90 -10.60 -10.43
CA MET A 261 12.77 -9.71 -11.17
C MET A 261 13.85 -9.16 -10.28
N ASP A 262 15.02 -8.93 -10.86
CA ASP A 262 16.13 -8.28 -10.18
C ASP A 262 16.92 -7.37 -11.11
N LEU A 263 17.60 -6.36 -10.52
CA LEU A 263 18.40 -5.37 -11.23
C LEU A 263 19.80 -5.25 -10.62
N GLU A 264 20.80 -5.08 -11.47
CA GLU A 264 22.15 -4.70 -11.06
C GLU A 264 22.43 -3.27 -11.51
N VAL A 265 22.88 -2.43 -10.57
CA VAL A 265 23.05 -0.99 -10.78
C VAL A 265 24.50 -0.58 -10.55
N ALA A 266 25.02 0.24 -11.45
CA ALA A 266 26.35 0.84 -11.31
C ALA A 266 26.39 1.74 -10.07
N SER A 267 27.42 1.53 -9.26
CA SER A 267 27.78 2.43 -8.16
C SER A 267 28.93 3.31 -8.60
N GLU A 268 28.67 4.62 -8.68
CA GLU A 268 29.65 5.63 -9.05
C GLU A 268 30.08 6.40 -7.80
N PRO A 269 31.32 6.91 -7.71
CA PRO A 269 31.75 7.76 -6.60
C PRO A 269 30.84 8.99 -6.46
N ALA A 270 30.72 9.52 -5.25
CA ALA A 270 29.90 10.71 -5.04
C ALA A 270 30.37 11.87 -5.95
N PRO A 271 29.46 12.48 -6.74
CA PRO A 271 29.81 13.47 -7.76
C PRO A 271 30.35 14.79 -7.20
N THR A 272 30.17 15.05 -5.91
CA THR A 272 30.64 16.29 -5.25
C THR A 272 31.30 15.99 -3.91
N GLU A 273 32.31 16.79 -3.55
CA GLU A 273 33.00 16.68 -2.25
C GLU A 273 32.05 16.87 -1.05
N GLN A 274 30.98 17.67 -1.21
CA GLN A 274 29.97 17.87 -0.17
C GLN A 274 29.14 16.61 0.06
N LEU A 275 28.76 15.90 -1.01
CA LEU A 275 28.02 14.65 -0.92
C LEU A 275 28.92 13.50 -0.45
N ALA A 276 30.20 13.51 -0.85
CA ALA A 276 31.21 12.54 -0.41
C ALA A 276 31.44 12.52 1.11
N LYS A 277 31.09 13.59 1.84
CA LYS A 277 31.16 13.64 3.32
C LYS A 277 30.18 12.69 4.00
N HIS A 278 29.08 12.34 3.34
CA HIS A 278 27.99 11.55 3.91
C HIS A 278 27.64 10.30 3.08
N THR A 279 28.04 10.25 1.82
CA THR A 279 27.68 9.21 0.86
C THR A 279 28.92 8.74 0.11
N HIS A 280 29.27 7.45 0.23
CA HIS A 280 30.45 6.89 -0.43
C HIS A 280 30.27 6.69 -1.94
N CYS A 281 29.08 6.28 -2.37
CA CYS A 281 28.75 6.06 -3.77
C CYS A 281 27.30 6.46 -4.07
N VAL A 282 27.06 6.91 -5.30
CA VAL A 282 25.74 7.20 -5.86
C VAL A 282 25.44 6.14 -6.91
N GLN A 283 24.21 5.66 -6.91
CA GLN A 283 23.77 4.67 -7.88
C GLN A 283 23.16 5.39 -9.08
N ALA A 284 23.78 5.23 -10.24
CA ALA A 284 23.42 6.01 -11.42
C ALA A 284 22.56 5.22 -12.41
N ASN A 285 23.01 4.01 -12.76
CA ASN A 285 22.69 3.40 -14.04
C ASN A 285 22.44 1.91 -13.90
N VAL A 286 21.27 1.42 -14.37
CA VAL A 286 21.01 -0.03 -14.42
C VAL A 286 21.92 -0.66 -15.48
N LEU A 287 22.80 -1.56 -15.04
CA LEU A 287 23.77 -2.27 -15.88
C LEU A 287 23.20 -3.58 -16.41
N SER A 288 22.45 -4.30 -15.59
CA SER A 288 21.78 -5.51 -16.02
C SER A 288 20.48 -5.72 -15.27
N GLY A 289 19.64 -6.58 -15.81
CA GLY A 289 18.42 -7.00 -15.16
C GLY A 289 17.97 -8.35 -15.67
N ALA A 290 17.27 -9.09 -14.81
CA ALA A 290 16.74 -10.39 -15.16
C ALA A 290 15.32 -10.54 -14.63
N TYR A 291 14.53 -11.37 -15.30
CA TYR A 291 13.29 -11.89 -14.72
C TYR A 291 13.16 -13.40 -14.92
N LEU A 292 12.50 -14.04 -13.95
CA LEU A 292 12.06 -15.43 -13.96
C LEU A 292 10.53 -15.46 -13.92
N ALA A 293 9.90 -15.86 -15.01
CA ALA A 293 8.46 -16.08 -15.10
C ALA A 293 8.10 -17.52 -14.71
N VAL A 294 7.21 -17.66 -13.74
CA VAL A 294 6.73 -18.94 -13.20
C VAL A 294 5.23 -19.06 -13.49
N GLY A 295 4.88 -19.95 -14.41
CA GLY A 295 3.50 -20.31 -14.69
C GLY A 295 3.00 -21.45 -13.81
N ARG A 296 1.70 -21.43 -13.51
CA ARG A 296 0.95 -22.43 -12.76
C ARG A 296 -0.43 -22.62 -13.42
N ASN A 297 -1.20 -23.59 -12.92
CA ASN A 297 -2.56 -23.86 -13.37
C ASN A 297 -2.67 -24.06 -14.89
N GLY A 298 -1.67 -24.70 -15.51
CA GLY A 298 -1.67 -24.98 -16.96
C GLY A 298 -1.10 -23.87 -17.84
N TYR A 299 -0.86 -22.67 -17.29
CA TYR A 299 -0.15 -21.62 -18.02
C TYR A 299 1.36 -21.93 -18.05
N ARG A 300 1.96 -21.84 -19.24
CA ARG A 300 3.41 -21.97 -19.43
C ARG A 300 3.95 -20.68 -20.05
N PRO A 301 4.82 -19.93 -19.35
CA PRO A 301 5.50 -18.78 -19.91
C PRO A 301 6.33 -19.22 -21.11
N GLU A 302 6.21 -18.51 -22.22
CA GLU A 302 7.02 -18.71 -23.41
C GLU A 302 8.47 -18.34 -23.13
N GLN A 303 8.67 -17.21 -22.45
CA GLN A 303 9.97 -16.76 -21.97
C GLN A 303 10.04 -16.91 -20.46
N ARG A 304 10.50 -18.07 -20.01
CA ARG A 304 10.63 -18.36 -18.57
C ARG A 304 11.74 -17.56 -17.91
N VAL A 305 12.86 -17.37 -18.60
CA VAL A 305 14.00 -16.61 -18.10
C VAL A 305 14.37 -15.58 -19.15
N PHE A 306 14.57 -14.35 -18.70
CA PHE A 306 15.11 -13.28 -19.52
C PHE A 306 16.22 -12.58 -18.77
N LEU A 307 17.31 -12.30 -19.48
CA LEU A 307 18.46 -11.56 -18.98
C LEU A 307 18.78 -10.48 -20.00
N THR A 308 19.10 -9.29 -19.53
CA THR A 308 19.54 -8.19 -20.36
C THR A 308 20.64 -7.39 -19.67
N THR A 309 21.60 -6.90 -20.47
CA THR A 309 22.71 -6.07 -20.03
C THR A 309 22.73 -4.81 -20.87
N ARG A 310 23.06 -3.67 -20.27
CA ARG A 310 23.27 -2.43 -21.01
C ARG A 310 24.60 -2.49 -21.76
N GLU A 311 24.55 -2.27 -23.05
CA GLU A 311 25.74 -2.22 -23.90
C GLU A 311 26.36 -0.82 -23.93
N VAL A 312 27.64 -0.75 -24.30
CA VAL A 312 28.36 0.51 -24.41
C VAL A 312 27.74 1.36 -25.53
N GLY A 313 27.37 2.59 -25.22
CA GLY A 313 26.72 3.50 -26.17
C GLY A 313 25.18 3.43 -26.19
N GLU A 314 24.57 2.50 -25.46
CA GLU A 314 23.12 2.50 -25.26
C GLU A 314 22.67 3.61 -24.30
N HIS A 315 21.42 4.05 -24.47
CA HIS A 315 20.81 5.03 -23.55
C HIS A 315 20.65 4.44 -22.14
N ARG A 316 20.60 5.33 -21.13
CA ARG A 316 20.66 4.94 -19.71
C ARG A 316 19.57 3.97 -19.25
N PHE A 317 18.45 3.90 -19.98
CA PHE A 317 17.31 3.04 -19.65
C PHE A 317 17.20 1.78 -20.53
N ALA A 318 18.17 1.50 -21.42
CA ALA A 318 18.02 0.45 -22.43
C ALA A 318 17.82 -0.97 -21.86
N ALA A 319 18.56 -1.33 -20.81
CA ALA A 319 18.37 -2.59 -20.10
C ALA A 319 16.96 -2.67 -19.48
N THR A 320 16.55 -1.62 -18.77
CA THR A 320 15.24 -1.56 -18.12
C THR A 320 14.08 -1.52 -19.12
N GLU A 321 14.23 -0.85 -20.26
CA GLU A 321 13.26 -0.83 -21.36
C GLU A 321 13.03 -2.24 -21.91
N ARG A 322 14.11 -2.98 -22.20
CA ARG A 322 14.01 -4.37 -22.66
C ARG A 322 13.35 -5.27 -21.61
N LEU A 323 13.69 -5.08 -20.34
CA LEU A 323 13.09 -5.82 -19.22
C LEU A 323 11.58 -5.56 -19.12
N LEU A 324 11.17 -4.29 -19.11
CA LEU A 324 9.77 -3.88 -19.04
C LEU A 324 8.96 -4.36 -20.26
N MET A 325 9.55 -4.32 -21.46
CA MET A 325 8.94 -4.88 -22.67
C MET A 325 8.71 -6.39 -22.53
N GLY A 326 9.71 -7.14 -22.06
CA GLY A 326 9.59 -8.60 -21.86
C GLY A 326 8.51 -8.96 -20.84
N LEU A 327 8.49 -8.28 -19.68
CA LEU A 327 7.45 -8.47 -18.67
C LEU A 327 6.06 -8.14 -19.21
N ARG A 328 5.93 -7.05 -19.95
CA ARG A 328 4.65 -6.63 -20.53
C ARG A 328 4.15 -7.66 -21.53
N ARG A 329 5.00 -8.13 -22.44
CA ARG A 329 4.66 -9.16 -23.44
C ARG A 329 4.18 -10.44 -22.76
N GLU A 330 4.86 -10.89 -21.72
CA GLU A 330 4.48 -12.05 -20.91
C GLU A 330 3.13 -11.83 -20.18
N GLY A 331 2.90 -10.63 -19.64
CA GLY A 331 1.64 -10.25 -19.01
C GLY A 331 0.45 -10.25 -19.97
N GLU A 332 0.59 -9.67 -21.16
CA GLU A 332 -0.46 -9.66 -22.19
C GLU A 332 -0.77 -11.07 -22.71
N ARG A 333 0.26 -11.90 -22.91
CA ARG A 333 0.09 -13.32 -23.28
C ARG A 333 -0.70 -14.09 -22.22
N TYR A 334 -0.43 -13.84 -20.94
CA TYR A 334 -1.23 -14.43 -19.86
C TYR A 334 -2.70 -14.00 -19.92
N LEU A 335 -2.98 -12.71 -20.17
CA LEU A 335 -4.37 -12.23 -20.27
C LEU A 335 -5.11 -12.85 -21.46
N LEU A 336 -4.44 -13.04 -22.60
CA LEU A 336 -5.00 -13.75 -23.75
C LEU A 336 -5.30 -15.21 -23.43
N TRP A 337 -4.34 -15.92 -22.83
CA TRP A 337 -4.54 -17.30 -22.39
C TRP A 337 -5.73 -17.40 -21.44
N LYS A 338 -5.83 -16.50 -20.44
CA LYS A 338 -6.94 -16.46 -19.48
C LYS A 338 -8.29 -16.28 -20.17
N ARG A 339 -8.37 -15.45 -21.22
CA ARG A 339 -9.61 -15.23 -21.96
C ARG A 339 -10.09 -16.49 -22.69
N CYS A 340 -9.16 -17.21 -23.29
CA CYS A 340 -9.46 -18.36 -24.14
C CYS A 340 -9.49 -19.69 -23.38
N THR A 341 -9.19 -19.69 -22.07
CA THR A 341 -9.02 -20.91 -21.29
C THR A 341 -10.05 -21.01 -20.17
N ASN A 342 -11.01 -21.92 -20.37
CA ASN A 342 -11.96 -22.36 -19.34
C ASN A 342 -12.19 -23.87 -19.50
N VAL A 343 -11.15 -24.66 -19.21
CA VAL A 343 -11.18 -26.12 -19.32
C VAL A 343 -12.17 -26.67 -18.30
N PRO A 344 -13.18 -27.46 -18.72
CA PRO A 344 -14.12 -28.10 -17.81
C PRO A 344 -13.42 -28.95 -16.76
N ALA A 345 -14.04 -29.10 -15.60
CA ALA A 345 -13.52 -29.94 -14.53
C ALA A 345 -13.32 -31.39 -14.99
N LYS A 346 -12.18 -31.97 -14.62
CA LYS A 346 -11.81 -33.37 -14.83
C LYS A 346 -11.55 -33.97 -13.46
N LEU A 347 -12.42 -34.88 -13.06
CA LEU A 347 -12.32 -35.61 -11.80
C LEU A 347 -11.86 -37.03 -12.10
N SER A 348 -10.92 -37.55 -11.30
CA SER A 348 -10.70 -39.01 -11.24
C SER A 348 -11.90 -39.70 -10.59
N GLU A 349 -11.97 -41.03 -10.65
CA GLU A 349 -13.04 -41.79 -9.99
C GLU A 349 -13.04 -41.54 -8.47
N GLU A 350 -11.85 -41.48 -7.85
CA GLU A 350 -11.70 -41.19 -6.43
C GLU A 350 -12.10 -39.75 -6.07
N GLU A 351 -11.75 -38.77 -6.92
CA GLU A 351 -12.14 -37.38 -6.74
C GLU A 351 -13.65 -37.18 -6.92
N GLN A 352 -14.25 -37.89 -7.86
CA GLN A 352 -15.69 -37.89 -8.09
C GLN A 352 -16.42 -38.45 -6.86
N GLN A 353 -15.96 -39.57 -6.31
CA GLN A 353 -16.49 -40.13 -5.07
C GLN A 353 -16.37 -39.15 -3.90
N SER A 354 -15.20 -38.53 -3.72
CA SER A 354 -14.97 -37.50 -2.68
C SER A 354 -15.90 -36.29 -2.84
N PHE A 355 -16.14 -35.85 -4.09
CA PHE A 355 -17.07 -34.77 -4.38
C PHE A 355 -18.52 -35.15 -4.06
N ASP A 356 -18.92 -36.37 -4.37
CA ASP A 356 -20.28 -36.88 -4.14
C ASP A 356 -20.58 -37.03 -2.65
N GLU A 357 -19.64 -37.58 -1.88
CA GLU A 357 -19.72 -37.76 -0.43
C GLU A 357 -19.63 -36.43 0.36
N ALA A 358 -19.13 -35.35 -0.25
CA ALA A 358 -18.99 -34.07 0.41
C ALA A 358 -20.35 -33.44 0.77
N THR A 359 -20.60 -33.29 2.07
CA THR A 359 -21.83 -32.70 2.62
C THR A 359 -21.73 -31.21 2.99
N HIS A 360 -20.51 -30.68 3.10
CA HIS A 360 -20.24 -29.31 3.51
C HIS A 360 -19.28 -28.61 2.54
N CYS A 361 -19.48 -27.31 2.32
CA CYS A 361 -18.58 -26.47 1.53
C CYS A 361 -17.19 -26.42 2.15
N ALA A 362 -16.15 -26.76 1.39
CA ALA A 362 -14.77 -26.79 1.90
C ALA A 362 -14.29 -25.41 2.39
N ARG A 363 -14.84 -24.31 1.85
CA ARG A 363 -14.47 -22.94 2.24
C ARG A 363 -15.28 -22.37 3.40
N CYS A 364 -16.60 -22.30 3.30
CA CYS A 364 -17.43 -21.70 4.35
C CYS A 364 -17.87 -22.70 5.43
N LYS A 365 -17.58 -23.99 5.24
CA LYS A 365 -17.93 -25.10 6.14
C LYS A 365 -19.43 -25.24 6.43
N LYS A 366 -20.30 -24.58 5.65
CA LYS A 366 -21.76 -24.73 5.74
C LYS A 366 -22.23 -25.94 4.94
N LYS A 367 -23.29 -26.62 5.40
CA LYS A 367 -23.95 -27.71 4.68
C LYS A 367 -24.45 -27.24 3.31
N PHE A 368 -24.27 -28.10 2.31
CA PHE A 368 -24.88 -27.90 1.00
C PHE A 368 -26.40 -28.01 1.08
N ALA A 369 -27.08 -27.32 0.18
CA ALA A 369 -28.52 -27.39 0.01
C ALA A 369 -28.83 -27.19 -1.47
N GLU A 370 -29.33 -28.22 -2.15
CA GLU A 370 -29.59 -28.22 -3.60
C GLU A 370 -30.63 -27.16 -3.99
N ASP A 371 -31.70 -27.04 -3.20
CA ASP A 371 -32.78 -26.05 -3.43
C ASP A 371 -32.38 -24.60 -3.10
N HIS A 372 -31.18 -24.38 -2.54
CA HIS A 372 -30.76 -23.06 -2.10
C HIS A 372 -29.81 -22.40 -3.12
N PRO A 373 -30.17 -21.25 -3.72
CA PRO A 373 -29.46 -20.68 -4.86
C PRO A 373 -27.99 -20.35 -4.59
N SER A 374 -27.62 -20.09 -3.34
CA SER A 374 -26.24 -19.79 -2.93
C SER A 374 -25.47 -20.95 -2.26
N ARG A 375 -26.18 -22.02 -1.86
CA ARG A 375 -25.61 -23.16 -1.11
C ARG A 375 -25.61 -24.47 -1.91
N MET A 376 -26.02 -24.43 -3.17
CA MET A 376 -25.86 -25.51 -4.14
C MET A 376 -24.38 -25.94 -4.24
N LYS A 377 -24.14 -27.26 -4.25
CA LYS A 377 -22.81 -27.87 -4.38
C LYS A 377 -22.29 -27.67 -5.80
N VAL A 378 -21.06 -27.17 -5.94
CA VAL A 378 -20.40 -26.93 -7.23
C VAL A 378 -18.93 -27.37 -7.19
N CYS A 379 -18.44 -27.83 -8.33
CA CYS A 379 -17.07 -28.33 -8.48
C CYS A 379 -16.09 -27.17 -8.72
N HIS A 380 -15.23 -26.90 -7.74
CA HIS A 380 -14.16 -25.92 -7.87
C HIS A 380 -12.91 -26.59 -8.48
N HIS A 381 -12.35 -25.99 -9.53
CA HIS A 381 -11.30 -26.58 -10.35
C HIS A 381 -10.36 -25.50 -10.93
N GLN A 382 -9.16 -25.91 -11.33
CA GLN A 382 -8.23 -25.05 -12.05
C GLN A 382 -8.70 -24.85 -13.50
N HIS A 383 -9.05 -23.63 -13.90
CA HIS A 383 -9.60 -23.38 -15.23
C HIS A 383 -8.63 -23.69 -16.38
N GLY A 384 -7.32 -23.71 -16.11
CA GLY A 384 -6.31 -23.99 -17.16
C GLY A 384 -6.01 -25.46 -17.40
N THR A 385 -6.27 -26.33 -16.43
CA THR A 385 -6.01 -27.78 -16.54
C THR A 385 -7.28 -28.62 -16.45
N GLY A 386 -8.35 -28.06 -15.88
CA GLY A 386 -9.55 -28.79 -15.46
C GLY A 386 -9.37 -29.53 -14.13
N ARG A 387 -8.18 -29.51 -13.51
CA ARG A 387 -7.91 -30.30 -12.31
C ARG A 387 -8.82 -29.89 -11.15
N PHE A 388 -9.48 -30.87 -10.54
CA PHE A 388 -10.31 -30.68 -9.36
C PHE A 388 -9.49 -30.14 -8.17
N ILE A 389 -10.09 -29.24 -7.39
CA ILE A 389 -9.48 -28.68 -6.18
C ILE A 389 -10.31 -29.11 -4.97
N GLU A 390 -11.58 -28.71 -4.89
CA GLU A 390 -12.44 -29.01 -3.74
C GLU A 390 -13.95 -28.79 -4.03
N PRO A 391 -14.86 -29.36 -3.23
CA PRO A 391 -16.29 -29.08 -3.33
C PRO A 391 -16.65 -27.75 -2.64
N LEU A 392 -17.19 -26.80 -3.39
CA LEU A 392 -17.62 -25.49 -2.88
C LEU A 392 -19.11 -25.26 -3.05
N CYS A 393 -19.65 -24.28 -2.32
CA CYS A 393 -21.00 -23.79 -2.60
C CYS A 393 -20.96 -22.70 -3.67
N LYS A 394 -22.05 -22.54 -4.43
CA LYS A 394 -22.13 -21.57 -5.55
C LYS A 394 -21.64 -20.17 -5.17
N SER A 395 -22.02 -19.68 -3.98
CA SER A 395 -21.60 -18.36 -3.49
C SER A 395 -20.13 -18.25 -3.10
N CYS A 396 -19.52 -19.33 -2.61
CA CYS A 396 -18.08 -19.36 -2.35
C CYS A 396 -17.29 -19.44 -3.66
N ASN A 397 -17.73 -20.27 -4.61
CA ASN A 397 -17.08 -20.43 -5.90
C ASN A 397 -17.16 -19.13 -6.72
N SER A 398 -18.32 -18.46 -6.76
CA SER A 398 -18.47 -17.20 -7.51
C SER A 398 -17.66 -16.04 -6.96
N ARG A 399 -17.21 -16.13 -5.70
CA ARG A 399 -16.30 -15.15 -5.10
C ARG A 399 -14.85 -15.41 -5.50
N ILE A 400 -14.51 -16.60 -5.97
CA ILE A 400 -13.16 -16.86 -6.45
C ILE A 400 -12.99 -16.14 -7.77
N VAL A 401 -12.06 -15.18 -7.79
CA VAL A 401 -11.78 -14.37 -8.97
C VAL A 401 -10.33 -14.56 -9.34
N GLN A 402 -10.11 -15.08 -10.54
CA GLN A 402 -8.76 -15.15 -11.10
C GLN A 402 -8.19 -13.74 -11.27
N PRO A 403 -6.96 -13.47 -10.82
CA PRO A 403 -6.37 -12.14 -10.91
C PRO A 403 -6.25 -11.70 -12.37
N LYS A 404 -6.62 -10.45 -12.65
CA LYS A 404 -6.36 -9.76 -13.93
C LYS A 404 -5.00 -9.06 -13.94
N THR A 405 -4.30 -9.09 -12.82
CA THR A 405 -2.98 -8.49 -12.64
C THR A 405 -1.94 -9.59 -12.43
N VAL A 406 -0.75 -9.37 -12.95
CA VAL A 406 0.40 -10.26 -12.80
C VAL A 406 1.34 -9.66 -11.74
N PRO A 407 1.59 -10.35 -10.63
CA PRO A 407 2.56 -9.91 -9.64
C PRO A 407 3.98 -10.03 -10.21
N VAL A 408 4.74 -8.93 -10.12
CA VAL A 408 6.18 -8.87 -10.37
C VAL A 408 6.86 -8.60 -9.03
N LEU A 409 7.63 -9.57 -8.53
CA LEU A 409 8.23 -9.55 -7.20
C LEU A 409 9.70 -9.16 -7.31
N LEU A 410 10.11 -8.19 -6.48
CA LEU A 410 11.50 -7.80 -6.31
C LEU A 410 11.94 -8.00 -4.85
N HIS A 411 13.24 -8.14 -4.65
CA HIS A 411 13.84 -8.12 -3.32
C HIS A 411 14.15 -6.66 -2.96
N ASN A 412 13.57 -6.13 -1.88
CA ASN A 412 13.83 -4.75 -1.41
C ASN A 412 13.52 -3.62 -2.42
N GLY A 413 12.65 -3.88 -3.41
CA GLY A 413 12.35 -2.91 -4.46
C GLY A 413 11.83 -1.57 -3.94
N GLY A 414 11.08 -1.55 -2.84
CA GLY A 414 10.47 -0.34 -2.27
C GLY A 414 11.47 0.66 -1.70
N ASN A 415 12.66 0.22 -1.32
CA ASN A 415 13.76 1.08 -0.86
C ASN A 415 14.86 1.26 -1.92
N TYR A 416 14.77 0.57 -3.07
CA TYR A 416 15.87 0.52 -4.03
C TYR A 416 15.38 0.51 -5.49
N ASP A 417 15.09 -0.67 -6.05
CA ASP A 417 14.89 -0.88 -7.48
C ASP A 417 13.74 -0.07 -8.09
N PHE A 418 12.70 0.22 -7.30
CA PHE A 418 11.52 0.93 -7.79
C PHE A 418 11.88 2.32 -8.33
N ARG A 419 12.87 3.01 -7.76
CA ARG A 419 13.30 4.33 -8.26
C ARG A 419 13.80 4.24 -9.70
N PHE A 420 14.59 3.23 -10.04
CA PHE A 420 15.12 3.02 -11.38
C PHE A 420 14.00 2.66 -12.37
N LEU A 421 13.11 1.76 -11.96
CA LEU A 421 11.96 1.35 -12.77
C LEU A 421 11.02 2.53 -13.06
N LEU A 422 10.66 3.31 -12.04
CA LEU A 422 9.78 4.47 -12.18
C LEU A 422 10.40 5.54 -13.10
N SER A 423 11.72 5.75 -13.00
CA SER A 423 12.45 6.66 -13.89
C SER A 423 12.41 6.19 -15.35
N SER A 424 12.62 4.89 -15.58
CA SER A 424 12.51 4.29 -16.92
C SER A 424 11.09 4.36 -17.47
N ILE A 425 10.07 4.11 -16.62
CA ILE A 425 8.65 4.18 -17.00
C ILE A 425 8.27 5.62 -17.39
N ALA A 426 8.68 6.61 -16.60
CA ALA A 426 8.42 8.02 -16.91
C ALA A 426 9.04 8.43 -18.25
N TRP A 427 10.26 7.97 -18.52
CA TRP A 427 10.91 8.16 -19.82
C TRP A 427 10.16 7.47 -20.96
N LEU A 428 9.74 6.22 -20.79
CA LEU A 428 8.96 5.46 -21.80
C LEU A 428 7.61 6.12 -22.11
N ARG A 429 6.89 6.61 -21.09
CA ARG A 429 5.61 7.32 -21.27
C ARG A 429 5.80 8.60 -22.08
N ARG A 430 6.79 9.44 -21.74
CA ARG A 430 7.10 10.68 -22.50
C ARG A 430 7.52 10.39 -23.94
N ARG A 431 8.41 9.42 -24.15
CA ARG A 431 8.84 8.99 -25.49
C ARG A 431 7.65 8.51 -26.32
N SER A 432 6.72 7.79 -25.68
CA SER A 432 5.51 7.28 -26.33
C SER A 432 4.48 8.36 -26.67
N GLN A 433 4.49 9.52 -26.02
CA GLN A 433 3.65 10.69 -26.35
C GLN A 433 4.26 11.54 -27.49
N GLY A 434 5.48 11.22 -27.95
CA GLY A 434 6.19 11.99 -28.97
C GLY A 434 6.86 13.27 -28.45
N SER A 435 7.03 13.42 -27.12
CA SER A 435 7.43 14.67 -26.48
C SER A 435 8.94 14.79 -26.12
N LEU A 436 9.85 14.11 -26.83
CA LEU A 436 11.30 14.16 -26.53
C LEU A 436 12.15 14.33 -27.81
N PRO A 437 13.10 15.29 -27.85
CA PRO A 437 14.14 15.35 -28.88
C PRO A 437 15.10 14.15 -28.77
N SER A 438 15.61 13.68 -29.90
CA SER A 438 16.39 12.43 -30.05
C SER A 438 17.79 12.41 -29.38
N THR A 439 18.13 13.39 -28.55
CA THR A 439 19.41 13.49 -27.83
C THR A 439 19.21 14.22 -26.50
N ALA A 440 18.94 13.49 -25.41
CA ALA A 440 18.90 14.07 -24.07
C ALA A 440 20.18 13.68 -23.32
N ALA A 441 21.13 14.62 -23.27
CA ALA A 441 22.32 14.56 -22.44
C ALA A 441 21.97 14.89 -20.98
N ASP A 442 22.72 14.26 -20.06
CA ASP A 442 22.94 14.53 -18.63
C ASP A 442 22.27 15.78 -18.01
N GLY A 443 20.97 15.69 -17.78
CA GLY A 443 20.24 16.57 -16.85
C GLY A 443 19.98 15.81 -15.55
N GLY A 444 20.41 16.39 -14.43
CA GLY A 444 20.40 15.79 -13.10
C GLY A 444 19.03 15.41 -12.53
N ASP A 445 19.08 14.68 -11.42
CA ASP A 445 17.97 14.00 -10.73
C ASP A 445 16.86 14.91 -10.17
N ASP A 446 16.96 16.23 -10.28
CA ASP A 446 16.09 17.20 -9.61
C ASP A 446 14.72 17.42 -10.28
N GLU A 447 14.48 16.90 -11.48
CA GLU A 447 13.16 17.00 -12.15
C GLU A 447 12.18 15.87 -11.77
N LEU A 448 12.58 14.90 -10.94
CA LEU A 448 11.81 13.67 -10.72
C LEU A 448 10.55 13.86 -9.83
N TYR A 449 10.37 14.99 -9.17
CA TYR A 449 9.26 15.25 -8.25
C TYR A 449 8.07 16.02 -8.87
N GLN A 450 8.14 16.34 -10.17
CA GLN A 450 7.01 16.92 -10.91
C GLN A 450 6.38 15.88 -11.84
N VAL A 451 5.92 14.76 -11.27
CA VAL A 451 4.92 13.95 -11.96
C VAL A 451 3.59 14.66 -11.76
N GLU A 452 3.25 15.58 -12.66
CA GLU A 452 1.89 16.07 -12.75
C GLU A 452 0.97 14.87 -13.00
N ASP A 453 -0.06 14.73 -12.16
CA ASP A 453 -1.17 13.81 -12.38
C ASP A 453 -1.83 14.15 -13.73
N GLN A 454 -1.32 13.58 -14.83
CA GLN A 454 -2.02 13.62 -16.10
C GLN A 454 -3.25 12.70 -15.98
N ASP A 455 -4.41 13.36 -15.84
CA ASP A 455 -5.73 12.77 -16.01
C ASP A 455 -5.78 12.11 -17.42
N ASP A 456 -5.57 10.80 -17.48
CA ASP A 456 -5.90 9.99 -18.66
C ASP A 456 -7.43 9.86 -18.70
N THR A 457 -8.07 10.54 -19.66
CA THR A 457 -9.52 10.82 -19.67
C THR A 457 -10.34 9.98 -20.64
N GLU A 458 -9.83 8.82 -21.05
CA GLU A 458 -10.58 7.89 -21.90
C GLU A 458 -11.03 6.70 -21.05
N GLU A 459 -12.32 6.67 -20.68
CA GLU A 459 -12.99 5.47 -20.14
C GLU A 459 -13.13 4.43 -21.27
N GLU A 460 -12.00 3.92 -21.77
CA GLU A 460 -11.97 2.58 -22.30
C GLU A 460 -12.00 1.63 -21.11
N ASP A 461 -12.72 0.53 -21.23
CA ASP A 461 -12.91 -0.47 -20.18
C ASP A 461 -11.55 -1.21 -19.98
N GLU A 462 -10.61 -0.57 -19.27
CA GLU A 462 -9.16 -0.86 -19.26
C GLU A 462 -8.82 -2.27 -18.74
N ASP A 463 -9.73 -2.87 -17.97
CA ASP A 463 -9.64 -4.23 -17.45
C ASP A 463 -10.22 -5.29 -18.42
N GLN A 464 -10.52 -4.91 -19.67
CA GLN A 464 -10.87 -5.85 -20.75
C GLN A 464 -9.65 -6.69 -21.15
N LEU A 465 -9.88 -8.00 -21.27
CA LEU A 465 -8.88 -8.94 -21.77
C LEU A 465 -8.60 -8.65 -23.25
N PRO A 466 -7.35 -8.81 -23.72
CA PRO A 466 -6.99 -8.47 -25.09
C PRO A 466 -7.82 -9.24 -26.13
N ARG A 467 -8.05 -8.60 -27.30
CA ARG A 467 -8.91 -9.15 -28.36
C ARG A 467 -8.19 -9.79 -29.54
N SER A 468 -7.00 -9.32 -29.82
CA SER A 468 -6.09 -9.71 -30.91
C SER A 468 -4.88 -10.45 -30.35
N ASP A 469 -3.86 -10.73 -31.18
CA ASP A 469 -2.61 -11.30 -30.68
C ASP A 469 -1.81 -10.34 -29.76
N VAL A 470 -0.70 -10.83 -29.21
CA VAL A 470 0.10 -10.10 -28.20
C VAL A 470 0.67 -8.79 -28.75
N GLU A 471 1.15 -8.79 -29.99
CA GLU A 471 1.81 -7.60 -30.57
C GLU A 471 0.77 -6.53 -30.91
N ASP A 472 -0.39 -6.91 -31.45
CA ASP A 472 -1.50 -5.99 -31.66
C ASP A 472 -2.03 -5.41 -30.33
N ALA A 473 -2.13 -6.25 -29.29
CA ALA A 473 -2.52 -5.79 -27.95
C ALA A 473 -1.50 -4.77 -27.40
N MET A 474 -0.20 -5.02 -27.58
CA MET A 474 0.85 -4.10 -27.18
C MET A 474 0.81 -2.79 -27.97
N ALA A 475 0.56 -2.85 -29.28
CA ALA A 475 0.46 -1.70 -30.16
C ALA A 475 -0.78 -0.84 -29.86
N SER A 476 -1.92 -1.47 -29.56
CA SER A 476 -3.17 -0.77 -29.24
C SER A 476 -3.10 0.07 -27.96
N LYS A 477 -2.21 -0.29 -27.02
CA LYS A 477 -2.02 0.40 -25.73
C LYS A 477 -0.59 0.92 -25.61
N PRO A 478 -0.23 2.06 -26.20
CA PRO A 478 1.11 2.63 -26.03
C PRO A 478 1.41 2.94 -24.55
N TRP A 479 2.70 3.08 -24.17
CA TRP A 479 3.12 3.21 -22.76
C TRP A 479 2.39 4.33 -22.00
N HIS A 480 2.10 5.45 -22.66
CA HIS A 480 1.40 6.57 -22.05
C HIS A 480 -0.07 6.27 -21.73
N LYS A 481 -0.72 5.37 -22.48
CA LYS A 481 -2.09 4.91 -22.21
C LYS A 481 -2.17 3.74 -21.21
N LEU A 482 -1.04 3.24 -20.70
CA LEU A 482 -1.07 2.20 -19.69
C LEU A 482 -1.43 2.79 -18.33
N ARG A 483 -2.45 2.19 -17.69
CA ARG A 483 -2.80 2.47 -16.30
C ARG A 483 -1.56 2.46 -15.41
N PHE A 484 -1.30 3.58 -14.76
CA PHE A 484 -0.18 3.73 -13.86
C PHE A 484 -0.66 4.20 -12.50
N SER A 485 -0.30 3.47 -11.44
CA SER A 485 -0.66 3.85 -10.07
C SER A 485 0.40 3.42 -9.09
N VAL A 486 0.82 4.32 -8.21
CA VAL A 486 1.85 4.07 -7.20
C VAL A 486 1.22 4.10 -5.82
N LEU A 487 1.55 3.11 -4.98
CA LEU A 487 1.12 3.05 -3.58
C LEU A 487 2.29 3.40 -2.67
N PHE A 488 2.19 4.53 -1.99
CA PHE A 488 3.22 5.01 -1.07
C PHE A 488 2.94 4.57 0.38
N LYS A 489 4.00 4.22 1.12
CA LYS A 489 3.98 4.04 2.59
C LYS A 489 4.21 5.37 3.30
N SER A 490 5.17 6.14 2.81
CA SER A 490 5.58 7.49 3.24
C SER A 490 6.05 8.25 1.99
N GLY A 491 6.37 9.55 2.12
CA GLY A 491 6.80 10.38 0.98
C GLY A 491 8.00 9.81 0.20
N GLU A 492 8.81 8.97 0.82
CA GLU A 492 10.03 8.39 0.23
C GLU A 492 9.94 6.88 -0.05
N LYS A 493 8.97 6.17 0.57
CA LYS A 493 8.90 4.70 0.51
C LYS A 493 7.72 4.23 -0.31
N ILE A 494 7.99 3.50 -1.37
CA ILE A 494 6.98 2.92 -2.26
C ILE A 494 6.69 1.48 -1.83
N LEU A 495 5.42 1.15 -1.60
CA LEU A 495 5.01 -0.22 -1.25
C LEU A 495 4.91 -1.11 -2.48
N SER A 496 4.30 -0.58 -3.53
CA SER A 496 4.02 -1.27 -4.78
C SER A 496 3.63 -0.24 -5.85
N PHE A 497 3.81 -0.57 -7.11
CA PHE A 497 3.21 0.22 -8.20
C PHE A 497 2.64 -0.70 -9.29
N ARG A 498 1.68 -0.19 -10.05
CA ARG A 498 1.02 -0.90 -11.14
C ARG A 498 1.33 -0.20 -12.45
N LEU A 499 1.59 -1.01 -13.48
CA LEU A 499 1.78 -0.58 -14.86
C LEU A 499 0.99 -1.53 -15.78
N GLY A 500 -0.17 -1.09 -16.27
CA GLY A 500 -1.10 -1.92 -17.03
C GLY A 500 -1.56 -3.14 -16.22
N CYS A 501 -1.25 -4.34 -16.72
CA CYS A 501 -1.55 -5.59 -16.04
C CYS A 501 -0.48 -6.00 -15.00
N LEU A 502 0.69 -5.35 -14.99
CA LEU A 502 1.81 -5.70 -14.09
C LEU A 502 1.65 -4.99 -12.74
N CYS A 503 1.86 -5.73 -11.65
CA CYS A 503 1.84 -5.21 -10.29
C CYS A 503 3.19 -5.48 -9.62
N PHE A 504 4.04 -4.47 -9.57
CA PHE A 504 5.36 -4.53 -8.96
C PHE A 504 5.22 -4.43 -7.45
N THR A 505 5.71 -5.45 -6.76
CA THR A 505 5.56 -5.56 -5.31
C THR A 505 6.89 -5.95 -4.67
N ASP A 506 7.22 -5.27 -3.57
CA ASP A 506 8.38 -5.60 -2.77
C ASP A 506 8.05 -6.80 -1.87
N SER A 507 8.81 -7.88 -2.04
CA SER A 507 8.66 -9.10 -1.23
C SER A 507 8.91 -8.86 0.27
N MET A 508 9.74 -7.87 0.63
CA MET A 508 10.07 -7.51 2.01
C MET A 508 8.94 -6.75 2.72
N ASN A 509 7.92 -6.27 2.00
CA ASN A 509 6.75 -5.66 2.63
C ASN A 509 5.77 -6.70 3.21
N PHE A 510 5.85 -7.97 2.79
CA PHE A 510 5.07 -9.07 3.36
C PHE A 510 5.78 -9.72 4.55
N TYR A 511 7.11 -9.76 4.52
CA TYR A 511 7.96 -10.18 5.64
C TYR A 511 8.58 -8.95 6.27
N LYS A 512 7.84 -8.28 7.18
CA LYS A 512 8.32 -7.07 7.89
C LYS A 512 9.64 -7.28 8.64
N ALA A 513 9.97 -8.53 8.95
CA ALA A 513 11.27 -8.90 9.47
C ALA A 513 12.19 -9.19 8.28
N SER A 514 13.31 -8.47 8.18
CA SER A 514 14.45 -8.97 7.43
C SER A 514 14.76 -10.40 7.86
N LEU A 515 15.36 -11.21 7.01
CA LEU A 515 15.83 -12.55 7.42
C LEU A 515 16.60 -12.46 8.74
N ALA A 516 17.44 -11.43 8.91
CA ALA A 516 18.15 -11.13 10.15
C ALA A 516 17.22 -10.89 11.35
N SER A 517 16.15 -10.12 11.22
CA SER A 517 15.21 -9.90 12.34
C SER A 517 14.30 -11.10 12.61
N LEU A 518 14.02 -11.92 11.59
CA LEU A 518 13.37 -13.22 11.77
C LEU A 518 14.30 -14.17 12.53
N MET A 519 15.60 -14.14 12.22
CA MET A 519 16.64 -14.88 12.94
C MET A 519 16.81 -14.38 14.38
N ASP A 520 16.77 -13.07 14.63
CA ASP A 520 16.83 -12.49 15.98
C ASP A 520 15.60 -12.88 16.83
N ASP A 521 14.40 -12.87 16.24
CA ASP A 521 13.18 -13.33 16.93
C ASP A 521 13.20 -14.84 17.18
N LEU A 522 13.71 -15.64 16.24
CA LEU A 522 13.94 -17.07 16.44
C LEU A 522 14.95 -17.33 17.56
N GLN A 523 16.02 -16.53 17.65
CA GLN A 523 16.97 -16.59 18.77
C GLN A 523 16.29 -16.26 20.11
N LYS A 524 15.42 -15.24 20.17
CA LYS A 524 14.71 -14.89 21.41
C LYS A 524 13.71 -15.95 21.84
N THR A 525 12.99 -16.52 20.87
CA THR A 525 11.90 -17.47 21.11
C THR A 525 12.43 -18.88 21.41
N LEU A 526 13.56 -19.22 20.79
CA LEU A 526 14.27 -20.48 20.95
C LEU A 526 15.78 -20.17 21.09
N PRO A 527 16.26 -19.87 22.32
CA PRO A 527 17.64 -19.44 22.59
C PRO A 527 18.73 -20.33 22.01
N ASN A 528 18.40 -21.60 21.78
CA ASN A 528 19.32 -22.62 21.28
C ASN A 528 18.97 -23.10 19.87
N PHE A 529 18.08 -22.43 19.13
CA PHE A 529 17.67 -22.88 17.78
C PHE A 529 18.83 -22.84 16.80
N PHE A 530 19.57 -21.74 16.73
CA PHE A 530 20.76 -21.64 15.89
C PHE A 530 21.93 -22.47 16.42
N GLN A 531 21.98 -22.72 17.73
CA GLN A 531 22.98 -23.61 18.31
C GLN A 531 22.69 -25.08 17.94
N HIS A 532 21.43 -25.50 17.97
CA HIS A 532 20.99 -26.80 17.43
C HIS A 532 21.15 -26.86 15.91
N MET A 533 20.81 -25.79 15.19
CA MET A 533 20.95 -25.76 13.73
C MET A 533 22.43 -25.79 13.33
N ALA A 534 23.33 -25.09 14.04
CA ALA A 534 24.77 -25.14 13.83
C ALA A 534 25.43 -26.42 14.39
N GLN A 535 24.78 -27.15 15.29
CA GLN A 535 25.19 -28.49 15.74
C GLN A 535 24.71 -29.58 14.77
N LEU A 536 23.60 -29.36 14.06
CA LEU A 536 23.05 -30.25 13.03
C LEU A 536 23.58 -29.95 11.63
N HIS A 537 24.04 -28.71 11.37
CA HIS A 537 24.60 -28.20 10.12
C HIS A 537 25.88 -27.38 10.40
N PRO A 538 27.03 -28.05 10.63
CA PRO A 538 28.31 -27.41 10.98
C PRO A 538 28.81 -26.38 9.94
N GLU A 539 28.37 -26.50 8.69
CA GLU A 539 28.71 -25.62 7.57
C GLU A 539 28.21 -24.17 7.70
N LEU A 540 27.27 -23.88 8.62
CA LEU A 540 26.70 -22.55 8.84
C LEU A 540 27.41 -21.75 9.94
N GLN A 541 28.47 -22.28 10.56
CA GLN A 541 29.32 -21.48 11.45
C GLN A 541 30.18 -20.50 10.64
N PRO A 542 30.33 -19.22 11.06
CA PRO A 542 31.22 -18.29 10.38
C PRO A 542 32.64 -18.83 10.43
N LYS A 543 33.19 -19.22 9.26
CA LYS A 543 34.58 -19.68 9.16
C LYS A 543 35.51 -18.48 9.20
N GLU A 544 36.22 -18.30 10.32
CA GLU A 544 37.41 -17.46 10.38
C GLU A 544 38.43 -17.95 9.34
N GLY A 545 39.01 -17.03 8.55
CA GLY A 545 40.13 -17.37 7.65
C GLY A 545 39.98 -17.07 6.16
N LEU A 546 39.17 -16.09 5.74
CA LEU A 546 39.28 -15.55 4.37
C LEU A 546 40.14 -14.28 4.39
N CYS A 547 41.11 -14.19 3.48
CA CYS A 547 41.88 -12.94 3.32
C CYS A 547 40.97 -11.85 2.74
N PRO A 548 41.10 -10.58 3.20
CA PRO A 548 40.33 -9.47 2.65
C PRO A 548 40.67 -9.25 1.17
N GLU A 549 39.68 -8.87 0.37
CA GLU A 549 39.85 -8.54 -1.05
C GLU A 549 40.63 -7.23 -1.22
N THR A 550 41.95 -7.32 -1.13
CA THR A 550 42.87 -6.20 -1.31
C THR A 550 43.70 -6.37 -2.58
N PRO A 551 44.21 -5.28 -3.17
CA PRO A 551 45.14 -5.35 -4.31
C PRO A 551 46.35 -6.25 -4.02
N ASP A 552 46.85 -6.22 -2.79
CA ASP A 552 47.98 -7.04 -2.35
C ASP A 552 47.64 -8.53 -2.34
N THR A 553 46.41 -8.89 -1.93
CA THR A 553 45.92 -10.28 -1.95
C THR A 553 45.73 -10.78 -3.38
N ALA A 554 45.21 -9.93 -4.27
CA ALA A 554 45.05 -10.24 -5.68
C ALA A 554 46.41 -10.43 -6.39
N GLU A 555 47.39 -9.58 -6.08
CA GLU A 555 48.74 -9.68 -6.64
C GLU A 555 49.47 -10.93 -6.13
N ALA A 556 49.36 -11.24 -4.84
CA ALA A 556 49.91 -12.47 -4.27
C ALA A 556 49.31 -13.74 -4.92
N LEU A 557 48.02 -13.73 -5.24
CA LEU A 557 47.37 -14.83 -5.97
C LEU A 557 47.88 -14.94 -7.41
N ARG A 558 48.06 -13.82 -8.13
CA ARG A 558 48.59 -13.82 -9.51
C ARG A 558 50.02 -14.34 -9.59
N VAL A 559 50.86 -14.02 -8.60
CA VAL A 559 52.24 -14.53 -8.53
C VAL A 559 52.28 -16.05 -8.39
N LEU A 560 51.33 -16.66 -7.65
CA LEU A 560 51.25 -18.11 -7.47
C LEU A 560 50.59 -18.82 -8.66
N HIS A 561 49.77 -18.11 -9.44
CA HIS A 561 49.03 -18.62 -10.59
C HIS A 561 49.27 -17.74 -11.82
N PRO A 562 50.45 -17.81 -12.45
CA PRO A 562 50.78 -16.99 -13.60
C PRO A 562 49.82 -17.28 -14.77
N GLU A 563 49.44 -16.22 -15.50
CA GLU A 563 48.59 -16.36 -16.68
C GLU A 563 49.25 -17.29 -17.70
N GLN A 564 48.64 -18.46 -17.92
CA GLN A 564 49.07 -19.36 -18.98
C GLN A 564 48.25 -19.12 -20.25
N PRO A 565 48.88 -19.05 -21.43
CA PRO A 565 48.14 -19.00 -22.69
C PRO A 565 47.30 -20.26 -22.84
N ALA A 566 46.10 -20.12 -23.39
CA ALA A 566 45.19 -21.24 -23.61
C ALA A 566 45.87 -22.31 -24.48
N VAL A 567 46.05 -23.51 -23.92
CA VAL A 567 46.63 -24.64 -24.65
C VAL A 567 45.63 -25.11 -25.70
N SER A 568 45.99 -25.00 -26.99
CA SER A 568 45.19 -25.56 -28.07
C SER A 568 45.41 -27.08 -28.11
N VAL A 569 44.55 -27.84 -27.43
CA VAL A 569 44.62 -29.31 -27.47
C VAL A 569 43.89 -29.81 -28.72
N ASN A 570 44.58 -30.56 -29.58
CA ASN A 570 43.95 -31.22 -30.72
C ASN A 570 43.09 -32.38 -30.19
N ALA A 571 41.78 -32.15 -30.03
CA ALA A 571 40.84 -33.09 -29.41
C ALA A 571 40.84 -34.47 -30.09
N SER A 572 41.18 -34.54 -31.39
CA SER A 572 41.28 -35.76 -32.19
C SER A 572 42.44 -36.68 -31.82
N ALA A 573 43.45 -36.19 -31.09
CA ALA A 573 44.62 -36.95 -30.66
C ALA A 573 44.52 -37.42 -29.19
N LEU A 574 43.44 -37.08 -28.49
CA LEU A 574 43.23 -37.50 -27.11
C LEU A 574 42.71 -38.95 -27.08
N PRO A 575 43.23 -39.80 -26.16
CA PRO A 575 42.71 -41.16 -26.00
C PRO A 575 41.22 -41.13 -25.61
N LEU A 576 40.46 -42.18 -25.97
CA LEU A 576 39.07 -42.31 -25.52
C LEU A 576 39.02 -42.23 -23.99
N ALA A 577 38.15 -41.36 -23.47
CA ALA A 577 37.96 -41.20 -22.04
C ALA A 577 37.56 -42.53 -21.39
N GLN A 578 38.36 -42.99 -20.44
CA GLN A 578 38.07 -44.19 -19.65
C GLN A 578 36.78 -43.95 -18.85
N GLU A 579 35.88 -44.93 -18.85
CA GLU A 579 34.61 -44.82 -18.13
C GLU A 579 34.85 -44.95 -16.62
N VAL A 580 34.48 -43.90 -15.88
CA VAL A 580 34.65 -43.82 -14.42
C VAL A 580 33.43 -44.46 -13.74
N SER A 581 33.68 -45.47 -12.92
CA SER A 581 32.64 -46.17 -12.17
C SER A 581 32.15 -45.36 -10.96
N PRO A 582 30.92 -45.61 -10.46
CA PRO A 582 30.42 -44.99 -9.23
C PRO A 582 31.32 -45.23 -8.01
N ASP A 583 32.00 -46.38 -7.94
CA ASP A 583 32.93 -46.73 -6.85
C ASP A 583 34.23 -45.91 -6.91
N GLU A 584 34.73 -45.63 -8.11
CA GLU A 584 35.89 -44.74 -8.30
C GLU A 584 35.55 -43.30 -7.95
N VAL A 585 34.37 -42.82 -8.33
CA VAL A 585 33.86 -41.50 -7.90
C VAL A 585 33.73 -41.45 -6.38
N ALA A 586 33.20 -42.51 -5.75
CA ALA A 586 33.11 -42.59 -4.30
C ALA A 586 34.49 -42.59 -3.62
N LYS A 587 35.49 -43.25 -4.20
CA LYS A 587 36.87 -43.24 -3.71
C LYS A 587 37.49 -41.85 -3.86
N ALA A 588 37.29 -41.19 -4.99
CA ALA A 588 37.77 -39.84 -5.24
C ALA A 588 37.17 -38.83 -4.25
N LEU A 589 35.84 -38.86 -4.04
CA LEU A 589 35.15 -37.97 -3.09
C LEU A 589 35.71 -38.08 -1.65
N ARG A 590 36.14 -39.27 -1.23
CA ARG A 590 36.73 -39.50 0.10
C ARG A 590 38.16 -38.98 0.21
N ALA A 591 38.88 -38.86 -0.90
CA ALA A 591 40.28 -38.43 -0.93
C ALA A 591 40.45 -36.91 -0.80
N PHE A 592 39.39 -36.12 -0.99
CA PHE A 592 39.47 -34.66 -0.88
C PHE A 592 39.56 -34.18 0.58
N PRO A 593 40.41 -33.18 0.86
CA PRO A 593 40.46 -32.50 2.15
C PRO A 593 39.12 -31.85 2.51
N VAL A 594 38.80 -31.83 3.81
CA VAL A 594 37.52 -31.31 4.35
C VAL A 594 37.29 -29.84 4.02
N ASP A 595 38.36 -29.05 3.87
CA ASP A 595 38.30 -27.61 3.59
C ASP A 595 38.57 -27.25 2.13
N THR A 596 38.26 -28.15 1.19
CA THR A 596 38.36 -27.83 -0.24
C THR A 596 37.37 -26.72 -0.61
N ALA A 597 37.88 -25.65 -1.22
CA ALA A 597 37.08 -24.51 -1.67
C ALA A 597 36.09 -24.93 -2.79
N PRO A 598 34.91 -24.28 -2.88
CA PRO A 598 33.98 -24.54 -3.97
C PRO A 598 34.52 -24.01 -5.30
N GLY A 599 34.20 -24.69 -6.40
CA GLY A 599 34.38 -24.15 -7.75
C GLY A 599 33.32 -23.10 -8.11
N PRO A 600 33.28 -22.61 -9.36
CA PRO A 600 32.32 -21.59 -9.82
C PRO A 600 30.85 -22.02 -9.74
N SER A 601 30.59 -23.33 -9.61
CA SER A 601 29.26 -23.87 -9.30
C SER A 601 28.78 -23.58 -7.88
N GLY A 602 29.66 -23.12 -6.97
CA GLY A 602 29.38 -22.95 -5.55
C GLY A 602 29.31 -24.26 -4.76
N LEU A 603 29.40 -25.42 -5.42
CA LEU A 603 29.33 -26.73 -4.77
C LEU A 603 30.68 -27.11 -4.15
N ARG A 604 30.69 -27.39 -2.85
CA ARG A 604 31.82 -28.00 -2.16
C ARG A 604 31.70 -29.52 -2.20
N ILE A 605 32.84 -30.18 -2.13
CA ILE A 605 32.91 -31.64 -2.04
C ILE A 605 32.26 -32.14 -0.75
N GLN A 606 32.35 -31.35 0.31
CA GLN A 606 31.65 -31.61 1.56
C GLN A 606 30.13 -31.64 1.37
N HIS A 607 29.54 -30.72 0.58
CA HIS A 607 28.11 -30.76 0.25
C HIS A 607 27.72 -32.04 -0.49
N LEU A 608 28.59 -32.53 -1.40
CA LEU A 608 28.35 -33.79 -2.11
C LEU A 608 28.49 -35.02 -1.19
N ARG A 609 29.31 -34.94 -0.14
CA ARG A 609 29.47 -35.99 0.87
C ARG A 609 28.31 -36.00 1.86
N GLU A 610 27.80 -34.83 2.24
CA GLU A 610 26.68 -34.65 3.18
C GLU A 610 25.32 -34.93 2.55
N ALA A 611 25.14 -34.58 1.27
CA ALA A 611 23.94 -34.91 0.52
C ALA A 611 23.73 -36.42 0.30
N ARG A 612 24.68 -37.25 0.75
CA ARG A 612 24.67 -38.69 0.55
C ARG A 612 24.12 -39.39 1.80
N GLN A 613 22.98 -40.06 1.69
CA GLN A 613 22.52 -40.91 2.79
C GLN A 613 23.34 -42.20 2.90
N PRO A 614 23.54 -42.76 4.11
CA PRO A 614 24.21 -44.06 4.27
C PRO A 614 23.46 -45.16 3.49
N GLY A 615 24.11 -45.75 2.48
CA GLY A 615 23.55 -46.81 1.64
C GLY A 615 22.94 -46.36 0.29
N GLU A 616 22.94 -45.06 0.00
CA GLU A 616 22.33 -44.54 -1.24
C GLU A 616 23.32 -44.59 -2.42
N THR A 617 23.05 -45.47 -3.39
CA THR A 617 23.86 -45.69 -4.61
C THR A 617 23.46 -44.80 -5.78
N LEU A 618 22.22 -44.32 -5.82
CA LEU A 618 21.67 -43.56 -6.95
C LEU A 618 22.41 -42.23 -7.19
N ALA A 619 22.72 -41.50 -6.11
CA ALA A 619 23.45 -40.22 -6.19
C ALA A 619 24.86 -40.40 -6.79
N LEU A 620 25.55 -41.49 -6.45
CA LEU A 620 26.86 -41.81 -7.03
C LEU A 620 26.77 -42.20 -8.50
N VAL A 621 25.72 -42.95 -8.88
CA VAL A 621 25.49 -43.32 -10.29
C VAL A 621 25.26 -42.08 -11.14
N GLN A 622 24.46 -41.13 -10.65
CA GLN A 622 24.21 -39.86 -11.33
C GLN A 622 25.47 -38.99 -11.38
N LEU A 623 26.23 -38.92 -10.29
CA LEU A 623 27.48 -38.16 -10.27
C LEU A 623 28.53 -38.76 -11.22
N ALA A 624 28.64 -40.09 -11.27
CA ALA A 624 29.49 -40.78 -12.24
C ALA A 624 29.06 -40.51 -13.68
N ALA A 625 27.75 -40.42 -13.97
CA ALA A 625 27.26 -40.04 -15.29
C ALA A 625 27.69 -38.61 -15.67
N VAL A 626 27.63 -37.65 -14.73
CA VAL A 626 28.11 -36.28 -14.95
C VAL A 626 29.63 -36.23 -15.16
N VAL A 627 30.41 -36.96 -14.36
CA VAL A 627 31.87 -37.06 -14.50
C VAL A 627 32.24 -37.64 -15.86
N ASN A 628 31.58 -38.71 -16.30
CA ASN A 628 31.81 -39.31 -17.62
C ASN A 628 31.40 -38.37 -18.76
N LEU A 629 30.32 -37.60 -18.59
CA LEU A 629 29.88 -36.60 -19.57
C LEU A 629 30.92 -35.48 -19.73
N LEU A 630 31.52 -35.02 -18.63
CA LEU A 630 32.62 -34.06 -18.63
C LEU A 630 33.90 -34.65 -19.24
N ALA A 631 34.29 -35.87 -18.84
CA ALA A 631 35.49 -36.55 -19.33
C ALA A 631 35.44 -36.83 -20.84
N ARG A 632 34.25 -37.07 -21.39
CA ARG A 632 34.01 -37.23 -22.84
C ARG A 632 33.93 -35.89 -23.60
N GLY A 633 34.01 -34.76 -22.91
CA GLY A 633 33.88 -33.42 -23.51
C GLY A 633 32.47 -33.11 -24.02
N LEU A 634 31.44 -33.82 -23.54
CA LEU A 634 30.06 -33.69 -23.99
C LEU A 634 29.24 -32.68 -23.16
N ALA A 635 29.89 -31.99 -22.22
CA ALA A 635 29.24 -30.95 -21.44
C ALA A 635 28.92 -29.75 -22.33
N HIS A 636 27.71 -29.20 -22.15
CA HIS A 636 27.29 -28.01 -22.90
C HIS A 636 28.31 -26.87 -22.68
N PRO A 637 28.72 -26.13 -23.72
CA PRO A 637 29.75 -25.09 -23.62
C PRO A 637 29.49 -24.03 -22.54
N SER A 638 28.22 -23.73 -22.26
CA SER A 638 27.82 -22.80 -21.19
C SER A 638 27.91 -23.37 -19.77
N ALA A 639 27.88 -24.70 -19.62
CA ALA A 639 27.93 -25.38 -18.32
C ALA A 639 29.33 -25.89 -17.97
N ALA A 640 30.14 -26.23 -18.99
CA ALA A 640 31.49 -26.75 -18.79
C ALA A 640 32.39 -25.82 -17.94
N PRO A 641 32.41 -24.48 -18.13
CA PRO A 641 33.22 -23.58 -17.31
C PRO A 641 32.79 -23.55 -15.84
N VAL A 642 31.51 -23.79 -15.56
CA VAL A 642 30.95 -23.77 -14.20
C VAL A 642 31.21 -25.09 -13.47
N LEU A 643 31.13 -26.21 -14.20
CA LEU A 643 31.28 -27.56 -13.64
C LEU A 643 32.73 -28.03 -13.55
N ALA A 644 33.60 -27.61 -14.48
CA ALA A 644 35.01 -27.99 -14.54
C ALA A 644 35.96 -26.82 -14.18
N GLY A 645 35.44 -25.63 -13.93
CA GLY A 645 36.23 -24.48 -13.50
C GLY A 645 36.64 -24.57 -12.02
N ALA A 646 37.68 -23.84 -11.67
CA ALA A 646 38.09 -23.62 -10.29
C ALA A 646 37.98 -22.13 -9.96
N SER A 647 37.41 -21.82 -8.79
CA SER A 647 37.48 -20.47 -8.23
C SER A 647 38.68 -20.40 -7.30
N LEU A 648 39.59 -19.47 -7.55
CA LEU A 648 40.72 -19.22 -6.66
C LEU A 648 40.20 -18.40 -5.47
N VAL A 649 40.34 -18.94 -4.26
CA VAL A 649 39.95 -18.27 -3.00
C VAL A 649 41.19 -18.13 -2.13
N ALA A 650 41.48 -16.91 -1.67
CA ALA A 650 42.62 -16.64 -0.79
C ALA A 650 42.30 -16.98 0.67
N VAL A 651 43.13 -17.83 1.26
CA VAL A 651 43.07 -18.24 2.67
C VAL A 651 44.44 -17.94 3.31
N PRO A 652 44.52 -17.40 4.54
CA PRO A 652 45.78 -17.20 5.24
C PRO A 652 46.51 -18.53 5.41
N LYS A 653 47.83 -18.54 5.24
CA LYS A 653 48.61 -19.73 5.61
C LYS A 653 48.56 -19.88 7.14
N PRO A 654 48.49 -21.11 7.68
CA PRO A 654 48.46 -21.35 9.13
C PRO A 654 49.68 -20.80 9.92
N LYS A 655 50.66 -20.17 9.27
CA LYS A 655 51.88 -19.61 9.88
C LYS A 655 52.23 -18.19 9.40
N GLY A 656 51.26 -17.45 8.86
CA GLY A 656 51.46 -16.12 8.25
C GLY A 656 51.30 -16.19 6.75
#